data_AF-A0A1H1EW42-F1
#
_entry.id   AF-A0A1H1EW42-F1
#
_cell.length_a   1.000
_cell.length_b   1.000
_cell.length_c   1.000
_cell.angle_alpha   90.00
_cell.angle_beta   90.00
_cell.angle_gamma   90.00
#
_symmetry.space_group_name_H-M   'P 1'
#
loop_
_entity.id
_entity.type
_entity.pdbx_description
1 polymer ?
#
loop_
_entity_poly.entity_id
_entity_poly.type
_entity_poly.pdbx_seq_one_letter_code
_entity_poly.pdbx_strand_id
1 'polypeptide(L)'
;MQSTQRTLGRLRRAAQSLEVITGQKIQIKHGNKWVAIPFSLRGSLVLNRASGPVLIVQAEQGTLTLEHIAGASGQLAVALKVRDLAHGLDAALLRLASTMRNEDEEIPDDTILATALGIEPEVIRQTRLLASGDLIGILDLAIPLSACNGSTQTTARLQELSTQSEPQDEELRAAFEALAFEVGIPLATLEARMIHLADLFDLKTEFQLQIGQLNLAISALGGRYKFVSNEHIHREVWTRHLRLQQAATVERLRERSVGMFDRKERLDAYIAAREGIFAVEPQSSWFTKYDELPSEMMNAQITRWMEGVLPAGASDVPLDLSLAECRASNGAILRTFLTHYAPILSAWVRVGGVVATPLVRQIWSNPETARESCISHARDSGWLDFRLLDDEQIVHWLTQTNIWPVGKVASKDLAYWGLSAESMISNEERAKGIRLEQQRRRMQVEFNGVSMSAISAGYLDIAAAVVAAAAQAPSLSHVSSKEATLQTMDFYRASTTTGGGGTVGLPKLPETSMSDEQKLAVGLMGELWAREWLRRRHKLESVDESMWVSRYRDAVLDTSGGSDSLGYDFIVATKSRTYYYEVKASTGNPLRFEMGPTEIFAAQRYRGDIEHQYRILYLANVGDPSRMTPTLLSNPFSNKGAGAFRAVGKGSVVYEFIPK
;
A
#
# COMPACT_ATOMS: atom_id res chain seq x y z
N MET A 1 39.27 -18.76 20.63
CA MET A 1 39.25 -19.55 19.39
C MET A 1 38.08 -19.19 18.46
N GLN A 2 36.82 -19.28 18.87
CA GLN A 2 35.65 -18.97 18.01
C GLN A 2 35.66 -17.56 17.39
N SER A 3 36.11 -16.54 18.12
CA SER A 3 36.23 -15.17 17.58
C SER A 3 37.28 -15.06 16.47
N THR A 4 38.36 -15.84 16.55
CA THR A 4 39.46 -15.85 15.58
C THR A 4 39.03 -16.58 14.30
N GLN A 5 38.34 -17.72 14.42
CA GLN A 5 37.77 -18.47 13.29
C GLN A 5 36.74 -17.65 12.52
N ARG A 6 35.81 -16.96 13.21
CA ARG A 6 34.82 -16.08 12.56
C ARG A 6 35.48 -14.94 11.79
N THR A 7 36.54 -14.36 12.32
CA THR A 7 37.29 -13.28 11.64
C THR A 7 38.01 -13.81 10.40
N LEU A 8 38.68 -14.96 10.48
CA LEU A 8 39.35 -15.60 9.34
C LEU A 8 38.37 -16.03 8.24
N GLY A 9 37.21 -16.60 8.59
CA GLY A 9 36.18 -16.97 7.63
C GLY A 9 35.54 -15.75 6.94
N ARG A 10 35.34 -14.63 7.65
CA ARG A 10 34.89 -13.36 7.03
C ARG A 10 35.92 -12.81 6.06
N LEU A 11 37.21 -12.86 6.43
CA LEU A 11 38.31 -12.39 5.59
C LEU A 11 38.40 -13.21 4.29
N ARG A 12 38.31 -14.55 4.40
CA ARG A 12 38.29 -15.47 3.25
C ARG A 12 37.12 -15.19 2.30
N ARG A 13 35.90 -15.03 2.83
CA ARG A 13 34.72 -14.69 2.03
C ARG A 13 34.88 -13.34 1.30
N ALA A 14 35.41 -12.34 1.99
CA ALA A 14 35.67 -11.04 1.39
C ALA A 14 36.69 -11.15 0.24
N ALA A 15 37.74 -11.96 0.40
CA ALA A 15 38.75 -12.20 -0.63
C ALA A 15 38.21 -12.98 -1.83
N GLN A 16 37.36 -14.00 -1.63
CA GLN A 16 36.75 -14.76 -2.72
C GLN A 16 35.75 -13.94 -3.55
N SER A 17 35.05 -13.01 -2.91
CA SER A 17 34.10 -12.10 -3.60
C SER A 17 34.78 -10.87 -4.24
N LEU A 18 36.09 -10.68 -4.02
CA LEU A 18 36.81 -9.52 -4.48
C LEU A 18 37.16 -9.67 -5.96
N GLU A 19 36.60 -8.80 -6.80
CA GLU A 19 37.02 -8.66 -8.18
C GLU A 19 38.24 -7.73 -8.25
N VAL A 20 39.31 -8.14 -8.93
CA VAL A 20 40.49 -7.30 -9.15
C VAL A 20 40.57 -6.91 -10.62
N ILE A 21 40.58 -5.61 -10.89
CA ILE A 21 40.62 -5.06 -12.25
C ILE A 21 41.86 -4.20 -12.39
N THR A 22 42.57 -4.35 -13.51
CA THR A 22 43.68 -3.48 -13.87
C THR A 22 43.23 -2.36 -14.81
N GLY A 23 43.78 -1.17 -14.61
CA GLY A 23 43.57 -0.03 -15.49
C GLY A 23 44.87 0.68 -15.82
N GLN A 24 45.04 1.15 -17.05
CA GLN A 24 46.27 1.86 -17.44
C GLN A 24 46.30 3.30 -16.89
N LYS A 25 45.13 3.94 -16.78
CA LYS A 25 45.00 5.31 -16.28
C LYS A 25 43.68 5.45 -15.54
N ILE A 26 43.73 5.68 -14.23
CA ILE A 26 42.52 5.82 -13.42
C ILE A 26 42.31 7.29 -13.05
N GLN A 27 41.08 7.77 -13.22
CA GLN A 27 40.67 9.13 -12.92
C GLN A 27 39.36 9.13 -12.14
N ILE A 28 39.18 10.09 -11.24
CA ILE A 28 37.99 10.25 -10.40
C ILE A 28 37.30 11.55 -10.79
N LYS A 29 35.96 11.50 -10.93
CA LYS A 29 35.15 12.70 -11.20
C LYS A 29 34.83 13.42 -9.90
N HIS A 30 35.21 14.68 -9.79
CA HIS A 30 34.86 15.56 -8.67
C HIS A 30 34.14 16.80 -9.21
N GLY A 31 32.82 16.87 -8.99
CA GLY A 31 31.95 17.84 -9.65
C GLY A 31 31.95 17.65 -11.18
N ASN A 32 32.33 18.68 -11.94
CA ASN A 32 32.43 18.65 -13.40
C ASN A 32 33.86 18.43 -13.94
N LYS A 33 34.85 18.10 -13.09
CA LYS A 33 36.24 17.88 -13.50
C LYS A 33 36.69 16.44 -13.23
N TRP A 34 37.48 15.89 -14.14
CA TRP A 34 38.19 14.63 -13.97
C TRP A 34 39.59 14.90 -13.42
N VAL A 35 39.95 14.24 -12.31
CA VAL A 35 41.24 14.41 -11.64
C VAL A 35 41.92 13.04 -11.54
N ALA A 36 43.25 13.00 -11.63
CA ALA A 36 44.01 11.78 -11.37
C ALA A 36 43.79 11.29 -9.93
N ILE A 37 43.98 9.99 -9.68
CA ILE A 37 43.92 9.46 -8.32
C ILE A 37 44.98 10.17 -7.45
N PRO A 38 44.63 10.59 -6.22
CA PRO A 38 45.59 11.09 -5.25
C PRO A 38 46.78 10.15 -5.05
N PHE A 39 48.00 10.71 -4.98
CA PHE A 39 49.22 9.92 -4.78
C PHE A 39 49.18 9.05 -3.51
N SER A 40 48.44 9.48 -2.49
CA SER A 40 48.21 8.73 -1.25
C SER A 40 47.52 7.37 -1.45
N LEU A 41 46.81 7.17 -2.55
CA LEU A 41 46.15 5.91 -2.89
C LEU A 41 47.02 5.00 -3.77
N ARG A 42 48.25 5.42 -4.09
CA ARG A 42 49.25 4.63 -4.86
C ARG A 42 48.67 3.97 -6.11
N GLY A 43 47.84 4.70 -6.86
CA GLY A 43 47.25 4.21 -8.11
C GLY A 43 46.19 3.11 -7.92
N SER A 44 45.64 2.92 -6.72
CA SER A 44 44.60 1.92 -6.46
C SER A 44 43.32 2.55 -5.91
N LEU A 45 42.17 1.91 -6.14
CA LEU A 45 40.88 2.36 -5.63
C LEU A 45 39.96 1.17 -5.40
N VAL A 46 39.26 1.13 -4.26
CA VAL A 46 38.17 0.18 -4.04
C VAL A 46 36.80 0.80 -4.34
N LEU A 47 35.96 0.07 -5.06
CA LEU A 47 34.54 0.38 -5.28
C LEU A 47 33.68 -0.73 -4.70
N ASN A 48 32.72 -0.38 -3.84
CA ASN A 48 31.76 -1.35 -3.31
C ASN A 48 30.51 -1.37 -4.19
N ARG A 49 30.22 -2.51 -4.84
CA ARG A 49 29.01 -2.74 -5.62
C ARG A 49 28.06 -3.69 -4.87
N ALA A 50 26.80 -3.78 -5.32
CA ALA A 50 25.85 -4.76 -4.80
C ALA A 50 26.31 -6.22 -5.00
N SER A 51 27.09 -6.49 -6.06
CA SER A 51 27.66 -7.81 -6.38
C SER A 51 28.97 -8.14 -5.65
N GLY A 52 29.57 -7.18 -4.92
CA GLY A 52 30.86 -7.38 -4.23
C GLY A 52 31.79 -6.16 -4.32
N PRO A 53 32.86 -6.13 -3.50
CA PRO A 53 33.91 -5.12 -3.59
C PRO A 53 34.79 -5.37 -4.81
N VAL A 54 35.24 -4.29 -5.44
CA VAL A 54 36.14 -4.36 -6.61
C VAL A 54 37.35 -3.49 -6.36
N LEU A 55 38.53 -4.10 -6.42
CA LEU A 55 39.81 -3.42 -6.32
C LEU A 55 40.32 -3.09 -7.71
N ILE A 56 40.45 -1.80 -8.01
CA ILE A 56 41.02 -1.32 -9.25
C ILE A 56 42.48 -0.93 -8.98
N VAL A 57 43.41 -1.50 -9.75
CA VAL A 57 44.86 -1.26 -9.61
C VAL A 57 45.38 -0.65 -10.90
N GLN A 58 46.09 0.48 -10.78
CA GLN A 58 46.76 1.09 -11.92
C GLN A 58 48.07 0.37 -12.20
N ALA A 59 48.23 -0.16 -13.41
CA ALA A 59 49.46 -0.79 -13.87
C ALA A 59 49.78 -0.27 -15.28
N GLU A 60 51.02 0.17 -15.50
CA GLU A 60 51.50 0.51 -16.85
C GLU A 60 51.73 -0.79 -17.63
N GLN A 61 51.37 -0.79 -18.93
CA GLN A 61 51.24 -1.96 -19.81
C GLN A 61 51.94 -3.25 -19.32
N GLY A 62 51.16 -4.21 -18.84
CA GLY A 62 51.65 -5.50 -18.35
C GLY A 62 50.58 -6.31 -17.61
N THR A 63 50.87 -7.59 -17.34
CA THR A 63 50.11 -8.46 -16.46
C THR A 63 50.20 -7.96 -15.01
N LEU A 64 49.14 -8.18 -14.22
CA LEU A 64 49.11 -7.78 -12.81
C LEU A 64 50.16 -8.61 -12.03
N THR A 65 51.10 -7.96 -11.35
CA THR A 65 52.10 -8.64 -10.50
C THR A 65 51.79 -8.49 -9.01
N LEU A 66 52.42 -9.33 -8.17
CA LEU A 66 52.30 -9.25 -6.72
C LEU A 66 52.80 -7.90 -6.17
N GLU A 67 53.82 -7.28 -6.78
CA GLU A 67 54.27 -5.94 -6.39
C GLU A 67 53.21 -4.86 -6.65
N HIS A 68 52.43 -4.98 -7.72
CA HIS A 68 51.30 -4.08 -7.96
C HIS A 68 50.21 -4.22 -6.89
N ILE A 69 49.91 -5.46 -6.49
CA ILE A 69 48.93 -5.74 -5.42
C ILE A 69 49.46 -5.25 -4.06
N ALA A 70 50.75 -5.41 -3.78
CA ALA A 70 51.38 -4.90 -2.57
C ALA A 70 51.30 -3.36 -2.48
N GLY A 71 51.56 -2.67 -3.60
CA GLY A 71 51.37 -1.22 -3.71
C GLY A 71 49.92 -0.78 -3.43
N ALA A 72 48.94 -1.64 -3.71
CA ALA A 72 47.52 -1.44 -3.47
C ALA A 72 47.04 -1.96 -2.09
N SER A 73 47.93 -2.45 -1.23
CA SER A 73 47.61 -3.09 0.07
C SER A 73 46.68 -2.26 0.97
N GLY A 74 46.80 -0.94 0.98
CA GLY A 74 45.91 -0.04 1.71
C GLY A 74 44.46 -0.12 1.24
N GLN A 75 44.22 -0.14 -0.09
CA GLN A 75 42.88 -0.27 -0.66
C GLN A 75 42.38 -1.72 -0.62
N LEU A 76 43.28 -2.70 -0.76
CA LEU A 76 42.98 -4.11 -0.57
C LEU A 76 42.47 -4.38 0.86
N ALA A 77 43.15 -3.84 1.88
CA ALA A 77 42.71 -3.96 3.28
C ALA A 77 41.32 -3.32 3.52
N VAL A 78 41.01 -2.21 2.82
CA VAL A 78 39.67 -1.62 2.85
C VAL A 78 38.64 -2.53 2.18
N ALA A 79 38.96 -3.11 1.02
CA ALA A 79 38.10 -4.05 0.31
C ALA A 79 37.78 -5.29 1.14
N LEU A 80 38.77 -5.80 1.85
CA LEU A 80 38.67 -6.96 2.75
C LEU A 80 38.08 -6.62 4.13
N LYS A 81 37.74 -5.35 4.39
CA LYS A 81 37.21 -4.83 5.67
C LYS A 81 38.12 -5.08 6.88
N VAL A 82 39.44 -5.09 6.66
CA VAL A 82 40.49 -5.31 7.68
C VAL A 82 41.60 -4.28 7.58
N ARG A 83 41.25 -3.01 7.80
CA ARG A 83 42.15 -1.86 7.59
C ARG A 83 43.48 -1.98 8.33
N ASP A 84 43.46 -2.58 9.51
CA ASP A 84 44.64 -2.73 10.36
C ASP A 84 45.70 -3.68 9.78
N LEU A 85 45.33 -4.50 8.79
CA LEU A 85 46.24 -5.44 8.12
C LEU A 85 46.95 -4.85 6.90
N ALA A 86 46.70 -3.59 6.54
CA ALA A 86 47.29 -2.98 5.33
C ALA A 86 48.82 -3.12 5.25
N HIS A 87 49.54 -2.79 6.34
CA HIS A 87 51.00 -2.90 6.38
C HIS A 87 51.48 -4.36 6.39
N GLY A 88 50.72 -5.25 7.03
CA GLY A 88 51.03 -6.68 7.03
C GLY A 88 50.87 -7.30 5.64
N LEU A 89 49.81 -6.91 4.91
CA LEU A 89 49.57 -7.34 3.53
C LEU A 89 50.65 -6.84 2.57
N ASP A 90 51.07 -5.57 2.68
CA ASP A 90 52.16 -5.00 1.89
C ASP A 90 53.45 -5.83 2.05
N ALA A 91 53.86 -6.04 3.31
CA ALA A 91 55.07 -6.79 3.62
C ALA A 91 54.99 -8.26 3.17
N ALA A 92 53.85 -8.92 3.39
CA ALA A 92 53.65 -10.32 3.00
C ALA A 92 53.68 -10.49 1.48
N LEU A 93 53.01 -9.61 0.73
CA LEU A 93 52.96 -9.67 -0.74
C LEU A 93 54.32 -9.36 -1.37
N LEU A 94 55.08 -8.40 -0.84
CA LEU A 94 56.44 -8.12 -1.32
C LEU A 94 57.40 -9.28 -1.05
N ARG A 95 57.29 -9.93 0.12
CA ARG A 95 58.10 -11.12 0.42
C ARG A 95 57.75 -12.27 -0.49
N LEU A 96 56.45 -12.52 -0.70
CA LEU A 96 55.97 -13.55 -1.62
C LEU A 96 56.45 -13.28 -3.05
N ALA A 97 56.35 -12.04 -3.53
CA ALA A 97 56.89 -11.63 -4.83
C ALA A 97 58.40 -11.90 -4.94
N SER A 98 59.16 -11.63 -3.87
CA SER A 98 60.60 -11.93 -3.83
C SER A 98 60.90 -13.42 -3.84
N THR A 99 60.11 -14.24 -3.15
CA THR A 99 60.29 -15.69 -3.09
C THR A 99 59.98 -16.33 -4.45
N MET A 100 58.94 -15.85 -5.13
CA MET A 100 58.48 -16.39 -6.41
C MET A 100 59.29 -15.91 -7.64
N ARG A 101 60.27 -15.00 -7.49
CA ARG A 101 61.06 -14.47 -8.62
C ARG A 101 61.86 -15.52 -9.41
N ASN A 102 62.10 -16.69 -8.83
CA ASN A 102 62.90 -17.76 -9.42
C ASN A 102 62.09 -19.01 -9.78
N GLU A 103 60.76 -18.97 -9.62
CA GLU A 103 59.87 -20.09 -9.90
C GLU A 103 58.93 -19.69 -11.03
N ASP A 104 58.67 -20.62 -11.96
CA ASP A 104 57.70 -20.40 -13.03
C ASP A 104 56.31 -20.11 -12.43
N GLU A 105 55.48 -19.34 -13.13
CA GLU A 105 54.17 -18.79 -12.69
C GLU A 105 53.12 -19.85 -12.25
N GLU A 106 53.38 -20.57 -11.17
CA GLU A 106 52.44 -21.44 -10.47
C GLU A 106 51.86 -20.76 -9.22
N ILE A 107 50.68 -21.22 -8.82
CA ILE A 107 50.02 -20.81 -7.58
C ILE A 107 50.94 -21.20 -6.40
N PRO A 108 51.28 -20.29 -5.48
CA PRO A 108 52.22 -20.59 -4.42
C PRO A 108 51.67 -21.67 -3.49
N ASP A 109 52.44 -22.73 -3.30
CA ASP A 109 52.12 -23.81 -2.38
C ASP A 109 52.38 -23.40 -0.91
N ASP A 110 52.06 -24.30 0.02
CA ASP A 110 52.20 -24.02 1.45
C ASP A 110 53.67 -23.82 1.88
N THR A 111 54.62 -24.41 1.15
CA THR A 111 56.06 -24.28 1.40
C THR A 111 56.55 -22.88 1.02
N ILE A 112 56.11 -22.38 -0.14
CA ILE A 112 56.43 -21.04 -0.65
C ILE A 112 55.82 -19.97 0.27
N LEU A 113 54.55 -20.13 0.67
CA LEU A 113 53.87 -19.21 1.59
C LEU A 113 54.53 -19.19 2.97
N ALA A 114 54.91 -20.35 3.50
CA ALA A 114 55.62 -20.48 4.77
C ALA A 114 56.98 -19.77 4.72
N THR A 115 57.72 -19.97 3.63
CA THR A 115 59.01 -19.33 3.38
C THR A 115 58.89 -17.80 3.29
N ALA A 116 57.90 -17.30 2.54
CA ALA A 116 57.66 -15.86 2.40
C ALA A 116 57.26 -15.19 3.73
N LEU A 117 56.51 -15.90 4.57
CA LEU A 117 56.04 -15.38 5.86
C LEU A 117 57.02 -15.63 7.02
N GLY A 118 58.03 -16.49 6.83
CA GLY A 118 59.03 -16.84 7.85
C GLY A 118 58.45 -17.69 8.98
N ILE A 119 57.53 -18.60 8.65
CA ILE A 119 56.83 -19.48 9.61
C ILE A 119 56.92 -20.94 9.16
N GLU A 120 56.60 -21.87 10.06
CA GLU A 120 56.54 -23.30 9.75
C GLU A 120 55.35 -23.62 8.80
N PRO A 121 55.51 -24.52 7.81
CA PRO A 121 54.42 -24.94 6.91
C PRO A 121 53.18 -25.47 7.65
N GLU A 122 53.39 -26.07 8.82
CA GLU A 122 52.29 -26.53 9.66
C GLU A 122 51.37 -25.41 10.14
N VAL A 123 51.91 -24.21 10.39
CA VAL A 123 51.11 -23.03 10.81
C VAL A 123 50.23 -22.53 9.67
N ILE A 124 50.68 -22.64 8.42
CA ILE A 124 49.86 -22.34 7.23
C ILE A 124 48.70 -23.34 7.13
N ARG A 125 48.98 -24.64 7.27
CA ARG A 125 47.95 -25.70 7.25
C ARG A 125 46.91 -25.49 8.35
N GLN A 126 47.33 -25.24 9.58
CA GLN A 126 46.44 -24.95 10.71
C GLN A 126 45.60 -23.68 10.50
N THR A 127 46.17 -22.63 9.92
CA THR A 127 45.43 -21.39 9.62
C THR A 127 44.40 -21.61 8.51
N ARG A 128 44.72 -22.42 7.50
CA ARG A 128 43.79 -22.81 6.44
C ARG A 128 42.64 -23.66 6.99
N LEU A 129 42.93 -24.58 7.93
CA LEU A 129 41.91 -25.35 8.67
C LEU A 129 41.00 -24.44 9.52
N LEU A 130 41.56 -23.43 10.19
CA LEU A 130 40.75 -22.45 10.93
C LEU A 130 39.90 -21.56 10.02
N ALA A 131 40.32 -21.36 8.76
CA ALA A 131 39.57 -20.68 7.72
C ALA A 131 38.62 -21.60 6.93
N SER A 132 38.71 -22.93 7.08
CA SER A 132 37.80 -23.94 6.51
C SER A 132 36.61 -24.28 7.41
N GLY A 133 36.46 -23.62 8.57
CA GLY A 133 35.24 -23.61 9.40
C GLY A 133 33.93 -23.15 8.69
N ASP A 134 33.99 -22.98 7.37
CA ASP A 134 32.88 -22.86 6.43
C ASP A 134 31.95 -24.08 6.45
N LEU A 135 32.51 -25.29 6.47
CA LEU A 135 31.72 -26.53 6.44
C LEU A 135 30.88 -26.71 7.70
N ILE A 136 31.46 -26.40 8.87
CA ILE A 136 30.74 -26.38 10.15
C ILE A 136 29.68 -25.26 10.17
N GLY A 137 29.96 -24.11 9.54
CA GLY A 137 29.01 -23.01 9.40
C GLY A 137 27.81 -23.35 8.52
N ILE A 138 28.02 -24.20 7.50
CA ILE A 138 26.98 -24.68 6.56
C ILE A 138 26.14 -25.80 7.18
N LEU A 139 26.72 -26.60 8.08
CA LEU A 139 26.11 -27.81 8.65
C LEU A 139 24.70 -27.60 9.21
N ASP A 140 24.46 -26.49 9.92
CA ASP A 140 23.17 -26.23 10.58
C ASP A 140 22.03 -26.03 9.57
N LEU A 141 22.30 -25.46 8.40
CA LEU A 141 21.33 -25.28 7.30
C LEU A 141 21.32 -26.47 6.33
N ALA A 142 22.38 -27.27 6.29
CA ALA A 142 22.46 -28.49 5.48
C ALA A 142 21.53 -29.58 6.00
N ILE A 143 21.33 -29.67 7.32
CA ILE A 143 20.43 -30.66 7.92
C ILE A 143 18.97 -30.45 7.44
N PRO A 144 18.36 -29.25 7.54
CA PRO A 144 17.04 -28.98 6.97
C PRO A 144 16.94 -29.24 5.46
N LEU A 145 17.99 -28.88 4.70
CA LEU A 145 18.04 -29.16 3.26
C LEU A 145 18.03 -30.66 2.96
N SER A 146 18.85 -31.43 3.68
CA SER A 146 18.88 -32.89 3.58
C SER A 146 17.56 -33.52 4.03
N ALA A 147 16.92 -33.00 5.07
CA ALA A 147 15.61 -33.49 5.50
C ALA A 147 14.50 -33.22 4.47
N CYS A 148 14.64 -32.20 3.61
CA CYS A 148 13.69 -31.91 2.54
C CYS A 148 13.94 -32.71 1.26
N ASN A 149 15.21 -32.81 0.84
CA ASN A 149 15.60 -33.26 -0.49
C ASN A 149 16.56 -34.46 -0.49
N GLY A 150 17.13 -34.77 0.66
CA GLY A 150 18.08 -35.84 0.84
C GLY A 150 17.46 -37.12 1.37
N SER A 151 18.31 -38.14 1.58
CA SER A 151 17.90 -39.39 2.20
C SER A 151 17.87 -39.28 3.72
N THR A 152 17.07 -40.12 4.36
CA THR A 152 17.02 -40.24 5.83
C THR A 152 18.41 -40.59 6.41
N GLN A 153 19.23 -41.33 5.65
CA GLN A 153 20.58 -41.69 6.04
C GLN A 153 21.52 -40.49 6.05
N THR A 154 21.53 -39.69 4.97
CA THR A 154 22.33 -38.46 4.88
C THR A 154 21.90 -37.46 5.95
N THR A 155 20.60 -37.30 6.18
CA THR A 155 20.06 -36.43 7.23
C THR A 155 20.54 -36.87 8.62
N ALA A 156 20.41 -38.17 8.94
CA ALA A 156 20.84 -38.72 10.22
C ALA A 156 22.36 -38.53 10.42
N ARG A 157 23.16 -38.71 9.36
CA ARG A 157 24.61 -38.52 9.42
C ARG A 157 24.98 -37.06 9.68
N LEU A 158 24.32 -36.11 9.02
CA LEU A 158 24.53 -34.68 9.27
C LEU A 158 24.09 -34.27 10.69
N GLN A 159 23.00 -34.85 11.20
CA GLN A 159 22.58 -34.64 12.60
C GLN A 159 23.62 -35.16 13.58
N GLU A 160 24.13 -36.37 13.37
CA GLU A 160 25.21 -36.95 14.17
C GLU A 160 26.44 -36.05 14.19
N LEU A 161 26.93 -35.64 13.02
CA LEU A 161 28.09 -34.73 12.88
C LEU A 161 27.86 -33.39 13.60
N SER A 162 26.62 -32.88 13.63
CA SER A 162 26.31 -31.62 14.32
C SER A 162 26.31 -31.70 15.84
N THR A 163 26.27 -32.92 16.40
CA THR A 163 26.37 -33.14 17.85
C THR A 163 27.80 -33.38 18.33
N GLN A 164 28.73 -33.64 17.40
CA GLN A 164 30.14 -33.81 17.71
C GLN A 164 30.79 -32.47 18.03
N SER A 165 31.72 -32.46 19.00
CA SER A 165 32.42 -31.23 19.38
C SER A 165 33.44 -30.78 18.32
N GLU A 166 34.08 -31.74 17.65
CA GLU A 166 35.06 -31.52 16.57
C GLU A 166 34.89 -32.60 15.48
N PRO A 167 33.89 -32.45 14.58
CA PRO A 167 33.73 -33.36 13.45
C PRO A 167 34.92 -33.26 12.47
N GLN A 168 35.34 -34.39 11.92
CA GLN A 168 36.45 -34.43 10.95
C GLN A 168 36.01 -33.84 9.60
N ASP A 169 36.87 -33.01 8.98
CA ASP A 169 36.58 -32.35 7.70
C ASP A 169 36.27 -33.37 6.57
N GLU A 170 36.93 -34.52 6.56
CA GLU A 170 36.67 -35.60 5.60
C GLU A 170 35.25 -36.18 5.75
N GLU A 171 34.78 -36.32 6.99
CA GLU A 171 33.43 -36.83 7.28
C GLU A 171 32.34 -35.80 6.92
N LEU A 172 32.61 -34.51 7.17
CA LEU A 172 31.74 -33.41 6.75
C LEU A 172 31.66 -33.33 5.22
N ARG A 173 32.80 -33.43 4.55
CA ARG A 173 32.88 -33.37 3.09
C ARG A 173 32.14 -34.54 2.46
N ALA A 174 32.34 -35.77 2.96
CA ALA A 174 31.61 -36.94 2.48
C ALA A 174 30.08 -36.80 2.68
N ALA A 175 29.64 -36.26 3.81
CA ALA A 175 28.22 -36.01 4.06
C ALA A 175 27.64 -34.93 3.13
N PHE A 176 28.39 -33.87 2.84
CA PHE A 176 27.97 -32.85 1.87
C PHE A 176 28.04 -33.32 0.42
N GLU A 177 28.95 -34.22 0.06
CA GLU A 177 28.98 -34.86 -1.26
C GLU A 177 27.73 -35.72 -1.48
N ALA A 178 27.34 -36.49 -0.47
CA ALA A 178 26.09 -37.25 -0.50
C ALA A 178 24.88 -36.32 -0.65
N LEU A 179 24.81 -35.24 0.12
CA LEU A 179 23.74 -34.24 0.00
C LEU A 179 23.73 -33.56 -1.38
N ALA A 180 24.89 -33.16 -1.90
CA ALA A 180 25.02 -32.52 -3.19
C ALA A 180 24.53 -33.44 -4.32
N PHE A 181 24.89 -34.72 -4.25
CA PHE A 181 24.41 -35.76 -5.16
C PHE A 181 22.88 -35.91 -5.09
N GLU A 182 22.30 -35.97 -3.89
CA GLU A 182 20.85 -36.09 -3.69
C GLU A 182 20.07 -34.86 -4.18
N VAL A 183 20.61 -33.66 -3.98
CA VAL A 183 20.04 -32.40 -4.50
C VAL A 183 20.23 -32.25 -6.01
N GLY A 184 21.17 -33.00 -6.61
CA GLY A 184 21.45 -32.98 -8.05
C GLY A 184 22.35 -31.83 -8.49
N ILE A 185 23.24 -31.34 -7.62
CA ILE A 185 24.19 -30.26 -7.93
C ILE A 185 25.62 -30.65 -7.55
N PRO A 186 26.66 -30.08 -8.19
CA PRO A 186 28.05 -30.29 -7.77
C PRO A 186 28.30 -29.78 -6.34
N LEU A 187 29.18 -30.46 -5.58
CA LEU A 187 29.56 -30.05 -4.22
C LEU A 187 29.98 -28.58 -4.15
N ALA A 188 30.86 -28.14 -5.04
CA ALA A 188 31.34 -26.75 -5.06
C ALA A 188 30.19 -25.75 -5.25
N THR A 189 29.15 -26.12 -6.00
CA THR A 189 27.95 -25.30 -6.17
C THR A 189 27.08 -25.30 -4.92
N LEU A 190 26.92 -26.46 -4.26
CA LEU A 190 26.22 -26.54 -2.97
C LEU A 190 26.91 -25.62 -1.94
N GLU A 191 28.23 -25.78 -1.76
CA GLU A 191 29.04 -24.96 -0.85
C GLU A 191 28.89 -23.46 -1.16
N ALA A 192 29.04 -23.07 -2.45
CA ALA A 192 28.94 -21.69 -2.89
C ALA A 192 27.55 -21.07 -2.70
N ARG A 193 26.48 -21.85 -2.81
CA ARG A 193 25.11 -21.37 -2.55
C ARG A 193 24.84 -21.25 -1.05
N MET A 194 25.32 -22.21 -0.27
CA MET A 194 25.06 -22.26 1.17
C MET A 194 25.87 -21.24 1.99
N ILE A 195 27.06 -20.85 1.54
CA ILE A 195 27.97 -19.95 2.27
C ILE A 195 27.40 -18.54 2.54
N HIS A 196 26.41 -18.13 1.76
CA HIS A 196 25.78 -16.81 1.85
C HIS A 196 24.50 -16.79 2.68
N LEU A 197 23.96 -17.95 3.06
CA LEU A 197 22.69 -18.06 3.76
C LEU A 197 22.84 -17.70 5.23
N ALA A 198 21.94 -16.87 5.74
CA ALA A 198 21.89 -16.51 7.15
C ALA A 198 20.85 -17.33 7.94
N ASP A 199 19.76 -17.74 7.29
CA ASP A 199 18.66 -18.45 7.94
C ASP A 199 17.88 -19.41 7.02
N LEU A 200 16.81 -19.99 7.55
CA LEU A 200 15.94 -20.92 6.82
C LEU A 200 15.12 -20.25 5.72
N PHE A 201 14.86 -18.94 5.80
CA PHE A 201 14.17 -18.22 4.74
C PHE A 201 15.10 -18.02 3.55
N ASP A 202 16.38 -17.70 3.80
CA ASP A 202 17.41 -17.68 2.76
C ASP A 202 17.56 -19.06 2.11
N LEU A 203 17.65 -20.12 2.92
CA LEU A 203 17.73 -21.51 2.42
C LEU A 203 16.54 -21.85 1.53
N LYS A 204 15.32 -21.54 1.99
CA LYS A 204 14.10 -21.74 1.22
C LYS A 204 14.18 -21.02 -0.14
N THR A 205 14.65 -19.78 -0.14
CA THR A 205 14.71 -18.94 -1.35
C THR A 205 15.77 -19.45 -2.32
N GLU A 206 16.98 -19.73 -1.84
CA GLU A 206 18.12 -20.17 -2.64
C GLU A 206 17.89 -21.54 -3.29
N PHE A 207 17.28 -22.48 -2.54
CA PHE A 207 16.99 -23.84 -3.01
C PHE A 207 15.55 -24.04 -3.48
N GLN A 208 14.76 -22.96 -3.57
CA GLN A 208 13.37 -22.97 -4.03
C GLN A 208 12.49 -24.01 -3.31
N LEU A 209 12.69 -24.16 -2.00
CA LEU A 209 11.94 -25.10 -1.18
C LEU A 209 10.51 -24.58 -0.94
N GLN A 210 9.54 -25.50 -0.96
CA GLN A 210 8.18 -25.19 -0.55
C GLN A 210 8.11 -25.03 0.96
N ILE A 211 7.48 -23.95 1.44
CA ILE A 211 7.45 -23.64 2.89
C ILE A 211 6.81 -24.76 3.71
N GLY A 212 5.76 -25.39 3.18
CA GLY A 212 5.08 -26.50 3.84
C GLY A 212 5.96 -27.73 3.99
N GLN A 213 6.73 -28.08 2.95
CA GLN A 213 7.69 -29.19 3.01
C GLN A 213 8.81 -28.90 3.99
N LEU A 214 9.39 -27.71 3.95
CA LEU A 214 10.46 -27.29 4.86
C LEU A 214 9.99 -27.33 6.33
N ASN A 215 8.81 -26.78 6.62
CA ASN A 215 8.28 -26.76 7.98
C ASN A 215 7.91 -28.17 8.50
N LEU A 216 7.45 -29.06 7.63
CA LEU A 216 7.25 -30.48 7.98
C LEU A 216 8.59 -31.17 8.30
N ALA A 217 9.61 -30.96 7.47
CA ALA A 217 10.94 -31.53 7.66
C ALA A 217 11.57 -31.07 8.98
N ILE A 218 11.58 -29.77 9.26
CA ILE A 218 12.16 -29.25 10.51
C ILE A 218 11.34 -29.61 11.76
N SER A 219 10.04 -29.83 11.63
CA SER A 219 9.22 -30.38 12.72
C SER A 219 9.70 -31.79 13.11
N ALA A 220 9.97 -32.64 12.11
CA ALA A 220 10.53 -33.98 12.33
C ALA A 220 11.94 -33.96 12.94
N LEU A 221 12.70 -32.87 12.74
CA LEU A 221 14.04 -32.68 13.32
C LEU A 221 14.03 -32.24 14.80
N GLY A 222 12.87 -32.14 15.45
CA GLY A 222 12.78 -32.07 16.91
C GLY A 222 12.96 -30.69 17.55
N GLY A 223 12.30 -29.65 17.01
CA GLY A 223 12.19 -28.33 17.66
C GLY A 223 13.47 -27.48 17.68
N ARG A 224 14.56 -27.96 17.07
CA ARG A 224 15.83 -27.24 16.90
C ARG A 224 15.69 -25.95 16.09
N TYR A 225 14.74 -25.93 15.16
CA TYR A 225 14.58 -24.85 14.18
C TYR A 225 13.26 -24.10 14.38
N LYS A 226 13.27 -22.79 14.13
CA LYS A 226 12.05 -22.00 14.06
C LYS A 226 11.39 -22.17 12.69
N PHE A 227 10.06 -22.25 12.67
CA PHE A 227 9.31 -22.35 11.42
C PHE A 227 9.48 -21.09 10.57
N VAL A 228 9.62 -21.30 9.26
CA VAL A 228 9.54 -20.22 8.29
C VAL A 228 8.08 -19.81 8.16
N SER A 229 7.81 -18.51 8.15
CA SER A 229 6.45 -17.98 8.10
C SER A 229 6.33 -16.87 7.05
N ASN A 230 5.31 -16.98 6.21
CA ASN A 230 4.90 -15.96 5.24
C ASN A 230 3.80 -15.03 5.79
N GLU A 231 3.64 -14.95 7.11
CA GLU A 231 2.54 -14.22 7.76
C GLU A 231 2.31 -12.81 7.20
N HIS A 232 3.37 -12.02 7.11
CA HIS A 232 3.25 -10.63 6.63
C HIS A 232 2.68 -10.57 5.20
N ILE A 233 3.26 -11.34 4.27
CA ILE A 233 2.84 -11.40 2.86
C ILE A 233 1.41 -11.95 2.75
N HIS A 234 1.10 -13.01 3.49
CA HIS A 234 -0.21 -13.64 3.48
C HIS A 234 -1.31 -12.72 4.03
N ARG A 235 -1.03 -11.93 5.06
CA ARG A 235 -1.97 -10.93 5.57
C ARG A 235 -2.27 -9.83 4.55
N GLU A 236 -1.27 -9.41 3.78
CA GLU A 236 -1.46 -8.43 2.70
C GLU A 236 -2.29 -9.01 1.55
N VAL A 237 -1.95 -10.23 1.10
CA VAL A 237 -2.71 -10.97 0.08
C VAL A 237 -4.16 -11.17 0.52
N TRP A 238 -4.37 -11.56 1.78
CA TRP A 238 -5.70 -11.74 2.37
C TRP A 238 -6.51 -10.44 2.39
N THR A 239 -5.90 -9.33 2.83
CA THR A 239 -6.55 -8.01 2.84
C THR A 239 -6.94 -7.58 1.43
N ARG A 240 -6.07 -7.80 0.44
CA ARG A 240 -6.35 -7.54 -0.98
C ARG A 240 -7.50 -8.42 -1.50
N HIS A 241 -7.53 -9.70 -1.12
CA HIS A 241 -8.58 -10.64 -1.49
C HIS A 241 -9.94 -10.27 -0.90
N LEU A 242 -10.00 -9.90 0.38
CA LEU A 242 -11.22 -9.40 1.03
C LEU A 242 -11.80 -8.19 0.30
N ARG A 243 -10.94 -7.24 -0.12
CA ARG A 243 -11.39 -6.07 -0.90
C ARG A 243 -12.00 -6.47 -2.24
N LEU A 244 -11.35 -7.39 -2.96
CA LEU A 244 -11.87 -7.90 -4.23
C LEU A 244 -13.19 -8.64 -4.07
N GLN A 245 -13.41 -9.31 -2.94
CA GLN A 245 -14.62 -10.09 -2.67
C GLN A 245 -15.69 -9.30 -1.91
N GLN A 246 -15.45 -8.06 -1.48
CA GLN A 246 -16.37 -7.35 -0.58
C GLN A 246 -17.77 -7.23 -1.18
N ALA A 247 -17.90 -6.68 -2.39
CA ALA A 247 -19.20 -6.47 -3.03
C ALA A 247 -20.01 -7.77 -3.13
N ALA A 248 -19.40 -8.83 -3.64
CA ALA A 248 -20.03 -10.15 -3.75
C ALA A 248 -20.37 -10.76 -2.37
N THR A 249 -19.54 -10.50 -1.35
CA THR A 249 -19.78 -10.97 0.01
C THR A 249 -20.98 -10.24 0.63
N VAL A 250 -21.11 -8.92 0.45
CA VAL A 250 -22.26 -8.15 0.94
C VAL A 250 -23.56 -8.60 0.26
N GLU A 251 -23.55 -8.86 -1.05
CA GLU A 251 -24.73 -9.39 -1.75
C GLU A 251 -25.14 -10.76 -1.19
N ARG A 252 -24.19 -11.65 -0.94
CA ARG A 252 -24.49 -12.96 -0.30
C ARG A 252 -25.01 -12.82 1.12
N LEU A 253 -24.52 -11.84 1.90
CA LEU A 253 -25.06 -11.54 3.23
C LEU A 253 -26.50 -11.01 3.13
N ARG A 254 -26.76 -10.14 2.15
CA ARG A 254 -28.09 -9.58 1.87
C ARG A 254 -29.08 -10.67 1.46
N GLU A 255 -28.70 -11.59 0.59
CA GLU A 255 -29.51 -12.77 0.23
C GLU A 255 -29.86 -13.62 1.45
N ARG A 256 -28.93 -13.82 2.39
CA ARG A 256 -29.17 -14.59 3.62
C ARG A 256 -30.10 -13.88 4.59
N SER A 257 -30.11 -12.54 4.58
CA SER A 257 -30.91 -11.71 5.48
C SER A 257 -32.26 -11.27 4.92
N VAL A 258 -32.54 -11.48 3.63
CA VAL A 258 -33.79 -10.98 3.02
C VAL A 258 -35.05 -11.48 3.74
N GLY A 259 -35.04 -12.73 4.22
CA GLY A 259 -36.17 -13.25 4.99
C GLY A 259 -36.43 -12.49 6.30
N MET A 260 -35.38 -11.95 6.94
CA MET A 260 -35.52 -11.10 8.13
C MET A 260 -36.18 -9.77 7.76
N PHE A 261 -35.76 -9.17 6.64
CA PHE A 261 -36.39 -7.97 6.11
C PHE A 261 -37.87 -8.20 5.76
N ASP A 262 -38.20 -9.30 5.07
CA ASP A 262 -39.56 -9.62 4.64
C ASP A 262 -40.51 -9.87 5.82
N ARG A 263 -39.99 -10.45 6.92
CA ARG A 263 -40.73 -10.61 8.19
C ARG A 263 -40.73 -9.35 9.05
N LYS A 264 -40.10 -8.26 8.59
CA LYS A 264 -39.94 -6.99 9.30
C LYS A 264 -39.24 -7.17 10.67
N GLU A 265 -38.26 -8.06 10.74
CA GLU A 265 -37.43 -8.33 11.93
C GLU A 265 -36.25 -7.35 12.02
N ARG A 266 -35.58 -7.30 13.19
CA ARG A 266 -34.39 -6.45 13.39
C ARG A 266 -33.23 -6.91 12.51
N LEU A 267 -32.54 -5.96 11.85
CA LEU A 267 -31.45 -6.22 10.91
C LEU A 267 -30.04 -6.13 11.54
N ASP A 268 -29.91 -6.10 12.87
CA ASP A 268 -28.63 -5.88 13.56
C ASP A 268 -27.54 -6.88 13.16
N ALA A 269 -27.92 -8.17 13.00
CA ALA A 269 -26.98 -9.22 12.59
C ALA A 269 -26.45 -9.02 11.16
N TYR A 270 -27.29 -8.55 10.25
CA TYR A 270 -26.90 -8.19 8.89
C TYR A 270 -25.90 -7.03 8.89
N ILE A 271 -26.21 -5.96 9.64
CA ILE A 271 -25.37 -4.77 9.75
C ILE A 271 -24.00 -5.14 10.34
N ALA A 272 -23.98 -5.87 11.45
CA ALA A 272 -22.75 -6.32 12.08
C ALA A 272 -21.90 -7.21 11.16
N ALA A 273 -22.54 -8.12 10.39
CA ALA A 273 -21.82 -8.94 9.42
C ALA A 273 -21.24 -8.09 8.27
N ARG A 274 -22.02 -7.16 7.71
CA ARG A 274 -21.58 -6.24 6.65
C ARG A 274 -20.37 -5.42 7.07
N GLU A 275 -20.38 -4.86 8.29
CA GLU A 275 -19.28 -4.07 8.84
C GLU A 275 -18.06 -4.94 9.23
N GLY A 276 -18.29 -6.21 9.56
CA GLY A 276 -17.28 -7.16 9.99
C GLY A 276 -16.42 -7.79 8.88
N ILE A 277 -16.70 -7.55 7.60
CA ILE A 277 -16.00 -8.22 6.47
C ILE A 277 -14.48 -8.02 6.53
N PHE A 278 -14.02 -6.82 6.86
CA PHE A 278 -12.58 -6.53 6.93
C PHE A 278 -11.90 -6.98 8.23
N ALA A 279 -12.68 -7.42 9.22
CA ALA A 279 -12.18 -7.97 10.47
C ALA A 279 -12.06 -9.51 10.42
N VAL A 280 -12.39 -10.14 9.29
CA VAL A 280 -12.20 -11.59 9.12
C VAL A 280 -10.71 -11.88 9.07
N GLU A 281 -10.21 -12.63 10.06
CA GLU A 281 -8.80 -13.02 10.11
C GLU A 281 -8.51 -14.22 9.19
N PRO A 282 -7.33 -14.25 8.53
CA PRO A 282 -6.86 -15.44 7.84
C PRO A 282 -6.50 -16.53 8.86
N GLN A 283 -6.47 -17.79 8.42
CA GLN A 283 -6.08 -18.87 9.32
C GLN A 283 -4.57 -18.86 9.56
N SER A 284 -4.14 -18.85 10.83
CA SER A 284 -2.73 -18.79 11.20
C SER A 284 -1.89 -19.95 10.66
N SER A 285 -2.50 -21.12 10.48
CA SER A 285 -1.86 -22.31 9.90
C SER A 285 -1.45 -22.12 8.43
N TRP A 286 -2.03 -21.16 7.72
CA TRP A 286 -1.68 -20.90 6.33
C TRP A 286 -0.27 -20.32 6.18
N PHE A 287 0.16 -19.51 7.14
CA PHE A 287 1.42 -18.77 7.11
C PHE A 287 2.65 -19.67 7.04
N THR A 288 2.55 -20.88 7.57
CA THR A 288 3.63 -21.87 7.57
C THR A 288 3.41 -23.00 6.55
N LYS A 289 2.28 -23.01 5.84
CA LYS A 289 1.88 -24.11 4.95
C LYS A 289 1.99 -23.76 3.47
N TYR A 290 1.63 -22.52 3.11
CA TYR A 290 1.52 -22.11 1.72
C TYR A 290 2.61 -21.12 1.33
N ASP A 291 3.26 -21.33 0.18
CA ASP A 291 4.11 -20.29 -0.39
C ASP A 291 3.25 -19.10 -0.82
N GLU A 292 2.22 -19.37 -1.63
CA GLU A 292 1.20 -18.42 -2.04
C GLU A 292 -0.18 -18.87 -1.54
N LEU A 293 -0.99 -17.96 -1.00
CA LEU A 293 -2.34 -18.29 -0.52
C LEU A 293 -3.26 -18.66 -1.70
N PRO A 294 -3.81 -19.88 -1.75
CA PRO A 294 -4.75 -20.25 -2.80
C PRO A 294 -6.08 -19.51 -2.65
N SER A 295 -6.58 -18.93 -3.75
CA SER A 295 -7.86 -18.20 -3.77
C SER A 295 -9.04 -19.05 -3.28
N GLU A 296 -9.03 -20.35 -3.56
CA GLU A 296 -10.06 -21.29 -3.10
C GLU A 296 -10.12 -21.38 -1.57
N MET A 297 -8.96 -21.39 -0.90
CA MET A 297 -8.88 -21.41 0.56
C MET A 297 -9.36 -20.10 1.16
N MET A 298 -9.01 -18.99 0.51
CA MET A 298 -9.50 -17.68 0.93
C MET A 298 -11.03 -17.58 0.80
N ASN A 299 -11.59 -18.02 -0.33
CA ASN A 299 -13.05 -18.04 -0.57
C ASN A 299 -13.79 -18.98 0.40
N ALA A 300 -13.21 -20.14 0.70
CA ALA A 300 -13.77 -21.08 1.67
C ALA A 300 -13.80 -20.48 3.08
N GLN A 301 -12.79 -19.71 3.47
CA GLN A 301 -12.76 -19.03 4.76
C GLN A 301 -13.81 -17.92 4.85
N ILE A 302 -13.99 -17.10 3.81
CA ILE A 302 -15.07 -16.10 3.75
C ILE A 302 -16.44 -16.80 3.88
N THR A 303 -16.63 -17.91 3.16
CA THR A 303 -17.89 -18.69 3.21
C THR A 303 -18.15 -19.26 4.61
N ARG A 304 -17.14 -19.88 5.24
CA ARG A 304 -17.24 -20.39 6.62
C ARG A 304 -17.55 -19.29 7.62
N TRP A 305 -16.92 -18.12 7.48
CA TRP A 305 -17.22 -16.96 8.32
C TRP A 305 -18.66 -16.51 8.16
N MET A 306 -19.15 -16.34 6.92
CA MET A 306 -20.55 -15.98 6.65
C MET A 306 -21.52 -16.99 7.27
N GLU A 307 -21.27 -18.29 7.13
CA GLU A 307 -22.10 -19.34 7.74
C GLU A 307 -22.14 -19.26 9.27
N GLY A 308 -21.02 -18.86 9.90
CA GLY A 308 -20.94 -18.67 11.35
C GLY A 308 -21.67 -17.43 11.87
N VAL A 309 -21.57 -16.29 11.16
CA VAL A 309 -22.17 -15.02 11.60
C VAL A 309 -23.62 -14.86 11.17
N LEU A 310 -23.97 -15.41 10.01
CA LEU A 310 -25.28 -15.26 9.39
C LEU A 310 -25.62 -16.54 8.60
N PRO A 311 -26.16 -17.57 9.28
CA PRO A 311 -26.64 -18.79 8.64
C PRO A 311 -27.64 -18.48 7.53
N ALA A 312 -27.68 -19.33 6.50
CA ALA A 312 -28.60 -19.13 5.39
C ALA A 312 -30.06 -19.18 5.87
N GLY A 313 -30.79 -18.08 5.67
CA GLY A 313 -32.23 -18.02 5.90
C GLY A 313 -33.00 -18.73 4.79
N ALA A 314 -34.18 -19.24 5.12
CA ALA A 314 -35.15 -19.71 4.14
C ALA A 314 -35.84 -18.50 3.49
N SER A 315 -35.38 -18.08 2.32
CA SER A 315 -36.13 -17.22 1.42
C SER A 315 -36.02 -17.77 0.01
N ASP A 316 -37.16 -18.10 -0.58
CA ASP A 316 -37.23 -18.67 -1.93
C ASP A 316 -37.34 -17.59 -3.02
N VAL A 317 -37.53 -16.32 -2.62
CA VAL A 317 -37.69 -15.20 -3.54
C VAL A 317 -36.35 -14.44 -3.67
N PRO A 318 -35.74 -14.44 -4.86
CA PRO A 318 -34.49 -13.71 -5.09
C PRO A 318 -34.69 -12.19 -5.00
N LEU A 319 -33.57 -11.47 -4.92
CA LEU A 319 -33.53 -10.02 -4.96
C LEU A 319 -33.40 -9.57 -6.42
N ASP A 320 -34.30 -8.71 -6.89
CA ASP A 320 -34.37 -8.30 -8.31
C ASP A 320 -33.35 -7.22 -8.69
N LEU A 321 -32.85 -6.47 -7.70
CA LEU A 321 -31.92 -5.36 -7.88
C LEU A 321 -30.61 -5.66 -7.17
N SER A 322 -29.49 -5.23 -7.74
CA SER A 322 -28.22 -5.17 -6.99
C SER A 322 -28.35 -4.22 -5.79
N LEU A 323 -27.44 -4.35 -4.81
CA LEU A 323 -27.40 -3.52 -3.62
C LEU A 323 -27.32 -2.03 -3.99
N ALA A 324 -26.47 -1.70 -4.95
CA ALA A 324 -26.26 -0.33 -5.40
C ALA A 324 -27.54 0.27 -6.02
N GLU A 325 -28.23 -0.50 -6.88
CA GLU A 325 -29.49 -0.08 -7.49
C GLU A 325 -30.60 0.06 -6.44
N CYS A 326 -30.69 -0.91 -5.52
CA CYS A 326 -31.70 -0.92 -4.47
C CYS A 326 -31.56 0.31 -3.55
N ARG A 327 -30.34 0.60 -3.07
CA ARG A 327 -30.07 1.81 -2.27
C ARG A 327 -30.39 3.09 -3.02
N ALA A 328 -29.99 3.20 -4.28
CA ALA A 328 -30.27 4.39 -5.08
C ALA A 328 -31.78 4.65 -5.23
N SER A 329 -32.56 3.60 -5.56
CA SER A 329 -34.01 3.68 -5.67
C SER A 329 -34.69 3.96 -4.33
N ASN A 330 -34.31 3.24 -3.27
CA ASN A 330 -34.90 3.42 -1.94
C ASN A 330 -34.55 4.77 -1.32
N GLY A 331 -33.34 5.27 -1.53
CA GLY A 331 -32.97 6.63 -1.14
C GLY A 331 -33.85 7.67 -1.82
N ALA A 332 -34.16 7.51 -3.12
CA ALA A 332 -35.04 8.42 -3.85
C ALA A 332 -36.50 8.37 -3.33
N ILE A 333 -37.00 7.17 -3.03
CA ILE A 333 -38.32 6.95 -2.43
C ILE A 333 -38.38 7.62 -1.04
N LEU A 334 -37.38 7.39 -0.19
CA LEU A 334 -37.30 7.98 1.15
C LEU A 334 -37.26 9.52 1.11
N ARG A 335 -36.49 10.12 0.19
CA ARG A 335 -36.47 11.59 0.01
C ARG A 335 -37.83 12.12 -0.42
N THR A 336 -38.51 11.42 -1.32
CA THR A 336 -39.87 11.78 -1.75
C THR A 336 -40.85 11.68 -0.58
N PHE A 337 -40.77 10.62 0.23
CA PHE A 337 -41.54 10.47 1.47
C PHE A 337 -41.30 11.66 2.41
N LEU A 338 -40.05 11.97 2.73
CA LEU A 338 -39.69 13.03 3.67
C LEU A 338 -40.05 14.44 3.15
N THR A 339 -40.06 14.65 1.83
CA THR A 339 -40.53 15.91 1.24
C THR A 339 -41.99 16.18 1.58
N HIS A 340 -42.83 15.15 1.58
CA HIS A 340 -44.25 15.26 1.94
C HIS A 340 -44.50 15.30 3.45
N TYR A 341 -43.83 14.43 4.22
CA TYR A 341 -44.21 14.22 5.63
C TYR A 341 -43.40 15.06 6.62
N ALA A 342 -42.17 15.49 6.32
CA ALA A 342 -41.38 16.28 7.27
C ALA A 342 -42.01 17.63 7.66
N PRO A 343 -42.64 18.41 6.73
CA PRO A 343 -43.39 19.61 7.09
C PRO A 343 -44.56 19.32 8.03
N ILE A 344 -45.32 18.26 7.74
CA ILE A 344 -46.51 17.86 8.52
C ILE A 344 -46.11 17.46 9.94
N LEU A 345 -45.14 16.56 10.11
CA LEU A 345 -44.70 16.12 11.43
C LEU A 345 -44.02 17.25 12.22
N SER A 346 -43.31 18.14 11.53
CA SER A 346 -42.71 19.32 12.20
C SER A 346 -43.76 20.28 12.75
N ALA A 347 -44.84 20.52 12.00
CA ALA A 347 -45.97 21.31 12.48
C ALA A 347 -46.67 20.61 13.64
N TRP A 348 -46.90 19.30 13.54
CA TRP A 348 -47.53 18.49 14.59
C TRP A 348 -46.75 18.50 15.91
N VAL A 349 -45.43 18.36 15.86
CA VAL A 349 -44.56 18.44 17.06
C VAL A 349 -44.64 19.82 17.71
N ARG A 350 -44.68 20.90 16.92
CA ARG A 350 -44.71 22.30 17.41
C ARG A 350 -46.00 22.67 18.12
N VAL A 351 -47.14 22.19 17.63
CA VAL A 351 -48.46 22.44 18.24
C VAL A 351 -48.61 21.68 19.57
N GLY A 352 -47.57 20.95 20.00
CA GLY A 352 -47.56 20.24 21.26
C GLY A 352 -48.25 18.88 21.14
N GLY A 353 -48.01 18.16 20.04
CA GLY A 353 -48.49 16.80 19.81
C GLY A 353 -48.40 15.96 21.08
N VAL A 354 -49.56 15.69 21.68
CA VAL A 354 -49.73 15.27 23.10
C VAL A 354 -49.06 13.93 23.43
N VAL A 355 -48.53 13.22 22.43
CA VAL A 355 -47.95 11.86 22.54
C VAL A 355 -46.53 11.76 21.94
N ALA A 356 -45.86 12.88 21.62
CA ALA A 356 -44.52 12.83 21.01
C ALA A 356 -43.41 12.54 22.05
N THR A 357 -42.65 11.46 21.82
CA THR A 357 -41.44 11.14 22.61
C THR A 357 -40.37 12.22 22.43
N PRO A 358 -39.39 12.36 23.36
CA PRO A 358 -38.30 13.32 23.20
C PRO A 358 -37.54 13.17 21.88
N LEU A 359 -37.30 11.93 21.43
CA LEU A 359 -36.61 11.63 20.18
C LEU A 359 -37.41 12.11 18.96
N VAL A 360 -38.72 11.85 18.93
CA VAL A 360 -39.62 12.34 17.87
C VAL A 360 -39.59 13.87 17.83
N ARG A 361 -39.64 14.55 18.98
CA ARG A 361 -39.58 16.02 19.01
C ARG A 361 -38.25 16.58 18.50
N GLN A 362 -37.15 15.91 18.82
CA GLN A 362 -35.82 16.31 18.38
C GLN A 362 -35.68 16.18 16.86
N ILE A 363 -36.00 14.99 16.32
CA ILE A 363 -35.84 14.69 14.90
C ILE A 363 -36.77 15.54 14.05
N TRP A 364 -38.05 15.62 14.42
CA TRP A 364 -39.06 16.38 13.69
C TRP A 364 -39.19 17.83 14.19
N SER A 365 -38.13 18.42 14.76
CA SER A 365 -38.16 19.82 15.21
C SER A 365 -38.32 20.82 14.06
N ASN A 366 -37.71 20.49 12.91
CA ASN A 366 -37.86 21.19 11.65
C ASN A 366 -37.66 20.22 10.46
N PRO A 367 -38.14 20.58 9.26
CA PRO A 367 -38.10 19.67 8.12
C PRO A 367 -36.70 19.30 7.62
N GLU A 368 -35.71 20.19 7.77
CA GLU A 368 -34.34 19.95 7.29
C GLU A 368 -33.63 18.92 8.18
N THR A 369 -33.65 19.13 9.50
CA THR A 369 -33.10 18.18 10.48
C THR A 369 -33.77 16.81 10.39
N ALA A 370 -35.09 16.78 10.18
CA ALA A 370 -35.83 15.53 10.01
C ALA A 370 -35.35 14.73 8.80
N ARG A 371 -35.14 15.42 7.67
CA ARG A 371 -34.63 14.80 6.45
C ARG A 371 -33.26 14.18 6.65
N GLU A 372 -32.32 14.96 7.17
CA GLU A 372 -30.94 14.50 7.42
C GLU A 372 -30.90 13.32 8.39
N SER A 373 -31.62 13.43 9.52
CA SER A 373 -31.64 12.39 10.56
C SER A 373 -32.27 11.08 10.06
N CYS A 374 -33.38 11.15 9.33
CA CYS A 374 -34.05 9.96 8.81
C CYS A 374 -33.21 9.26 7.72
N ILE A 375 -32.54 10.01 6.85
CA ILE A 375 -31.63 9.45 5.83
C ILE A 375 -30.45 8.75 6.48
N SER A 376 -29.76 9.40 7.42
CA SER A 376 -28.65 8.77 8.16
C SER A 376 -29.12 7.51 8.87
N HIS A 377 -30.28 7.57 9.52
CA HIS A 377 -30.81 6.43 10.25
C HIS A 377 -31.19 5.25 9.34
N ALA A 378 -31.76 5.53 8.17
CA ALA A 378 -32.15 4.52 7.20
C ALA A 378 -30.97 3.67 6.73
N ARG A 379 -29.89 4.38 6.42
CA ARG A 379 -28.60 3.83 6.04
C ARG A 379 -27.95 3.01 7.15
N ASP A 380 -27.88 3.57 8.36
CA ASP A 380 -27.24 2.92 9.50
C ASP A 380 -28.01 1.67 9.96
N SER A 381 -29.32 1.62 9.67
CA SER A 381 -30.20 0.49 9.99
C SER A 381 -30.36 -0.54 8.85
N GLY A 382 -29.71 -0.32 7.70
CA GLY A 382 -29.59 -1.29 6.61
C GLY A 382 -30.89 -1.65 5.85
N TRP A 383 -32.03 -1.04 6.16
CA TRP A 383 -33.31 -1.40 5.52
C TRP A 383 -33.49 -0.81 4.11
N LEU A 384 -32.56 0.05 3.65
CA LEU A 384 -32.48 0.46 2.25
C LEU A 384 -31.94 -0.65 1.33
N ASP A 385 -31.40 -1.73 1.90
CA ASP A 385 -30.56 -2.66 1.16
C ASP A 385 -31.37 -3.74 0.44
N PHE A 386 -32.62 -4.03 0.79
CA PHE A 386 -33.30 -5.28 0.38
C PHE A 386 -34.27 -5.14 -0.81
N ARG A 387 -35.51 -4.70 -0.55
CA ARG A 387 -36.57 -4.53 -1.56
C ARG A 387 -36.94 -3.06 -1.71
N LEU A 388 -37.62 -2.72 -2.81
CA LEU A 388 -38.17 -1.38 -3.00
C LEU A 388 -39.17 -1.06 -1.89
N LEU A 389 -39.02 0.12 -1.30
CA LEU A 389 -39.83 0.56 -0.18
C LEU A 389 -41.13 1.21 -0.62
N ASP A 390 -42.15 1.11 0.23
CA ASP A 390 -43.34 1.95 0.19
C ASP A 390 -43.48 2.80 1.48
N ASP A 391 -44.47 3.69 1.49
CA ASP A 391 -44.75 4.58 2.64
C ASP A 391 -45.01 3.78 3.93
N GLU A 392 -45.65 2.59 3.85
CA GLU A 392 -45.95 1.76 5.01
C GLU A 392 -44.68 1.15 5.61
N GLN A 393 -43.81 0.62 4.75
CA GLN A 393 -42.52 0.04 5.14
C GLN A 393 -41.61 1.11 5.74
N ILE A 394 -41.54 2.31 5.17
CA ILE A 394 -40.76 3.42 5.73
C ILE A 394 -41.26 3.77 7.14
N VAL A 395 -42.58 3.91 7.32
CA VAL A 395 -43.18 4.15 8.64
C VAL A 395 -42.87 3.03 9.62
N HIS A 396 -42.94 1.77 9.17
CA HIS A 396 -42.64 0.62 10.01
C HIS A 396 -41.21 0.70 10.55
N TRP A 397 -40.21 0.87 9.69
CA TRP A 397 -38.81 0.92 10.08
C TRP A 397 -38.50 2.12 10.99
N LEU A 398 -39.05 3.31 10.70
CA LEU A 398 -38.92 4.48 11.59
C LEU A 398 -39.64 4.28 12.94
N THR A 399 -40.70 3.47 12.99
CA THR A 399 -41.40 3.13 14.24
C THR A 399 -40.58 2.17 15.10
N GLN A 400 -39.93 1.17 14.50
CA GLN A 400 -39.08 0.22 15.23
C GLN A 400 -37.95 0.92 16.01
N THR A 401 -37.53 2.10 15.55
CA THR A 401 -36.47 2.90 16.15
C THR A 401 -36.98 4.12 16.90
N ASN A 402 -38.29 4.19 17.15
CA ASN A 402 -38.98 5.24 17.90
C ASN A 402 -38.80 6.65 17.30
N ILE A 403 -38.48 6.74 16.01
CA ILE A 403 -38.38 8.00 15.26
C ILE A 403 -39.75 8.42 14.74
N TRP A 404 -40.60 7.46 14.38
CA TRP A 404 -41.97 7.74 13.97
C TRP A 404 -42.93 7.81 15.17
N PRO A 405 -43.97 8.67 15.14
CA PRO A 405 -44.98 8.71 16.18
C PRO A 405 -45.70 7.37 16.35
N VAL A 406 -45.71 6.85 17.58
CA VAL A 406 -46.30 5.54 17.90
C VAL A 406 -47.77 5.46 17.47
N GLY A 407 -48.10 4.42 16.69
CA GLY A 407 -49.47 4.13 16.25
C GLY A 407 -50.02 5.04 15.14
N LYS A 408 -49.19 5.93 14.56
CA LYS A 408 -49.60 6.77 13.43
C LYS A 408 -49.26 6.11 12.08
N VAL A 409 -50.13 6.25 11.10
CA VAL A 409 -49.86 5.86 9.70
C VAL A 409 -49.36 7.05 8.89
N ALA A 410 -48.70 6.80 7.76
CA ALA A 410 -48.41 7.84 6.78
C ALA A 410 -49.74 8.39 6.22
N SER A 411 -50.07 9.63 6.57
CA SER A 411 -51.27 10.31 6.07
C SER A 411 -50.93 11.74 5.65
N LYS A 412 -51.38 12.12 4.46
CA LYS A 412 -51.27 13.50 3.95
C LYS A 412 -52.44 14.38 4.41
N ASP A 413 -53.44 13.79 5.07
CA ASP A 413 -54.57 14.52 5.64
C ASP A 413 -54.13 15.28 6.90
N LEU A 414 -54.15 16.61 6.84
CA LEU A 414 -53.78 17.47 7.96
C LEU A 414 -54.70 17.27 9.17
N ALA A 415 -55.99 16.99 8.93
CA ALA A 415 -56.96 16.79 10.01
C ALA A 415 -56.63 15.53 10.83
N TYR A 416 -56.11 14.48 10.20
CA TYR A 416 -55.60 13.28 10.87
C TYR A 416 -54.46 13.58 11.88
N TRP A 417 -53.67 14.61 11.58
CA TRP A 417 -52.61 15.11 12.47
C TRP A 417 -53.10 16.19 13.45
N GLY A 418 -54.39 16.52 13.45
CA GLY A 418 -54.93 17.62 14.27
C GLY A 418 -54.44 19.01 13.82
N LEU A 419 -54.05 19.13 12.54
CA LEU A 419 -53.58 20.36 11.92
C LEU A 419 -54.67 20.98 11.05
N SER A 420 -54.80 22.31 11.09
CA SER A 420 -55.57 23.08 10.10
C SER A 420 -54.65 23.58 8.98
N ALA A 421 -55.22 23.93 7.82
CA ALA A 421 -54.45 24.55 6.73
C ALA A 421 -53.72 25.84 7.19
N GLU A 422 -54.29 26.56 8.16
CA GLU A 422 -53.69 27.74 8.79
C GLU A 422 -52.51 27.39 9.71
N SER A 423 -52.54 26.23 10.38
CA SER A 423 -51.40 25.73 11.18
C SER A 423 -50.20 25.26 10.34
N MET A 424 -50.42 25.00 9.06
CA MET A 424 -49.36 24.76 8.07
C MET A 424 -48.74 26.05 7.54
N ILE A 425 -49.40 27.20 7.71
CA ILE A 425 -48.82 28.51 7.45
C ILE A 425 -47.94 28.89 8.65
N SER A 426 -46.69 28.47 8.62
CA SER A 426 -45.65 29.04 9.46
C SER A 426 -44.26 28.88 8.84
N ASN A 427 -43.55 30.01 8.78
CA ASN A 427 -42.08 30.15 8.72
C ASN A 427 -41.35 30.18 7.35
N GLU A 428 -41.82 30.95 6.37
CA GLU A 428 -40.95 31.38 5.25
C GLU A 428 -40.65 32.89 5.22
N GLU A 429 -41.52 33.76 5.75
CA GLU A 429 -41.49 35.17 5.36
C GLU A 429 -40.84 36.17 6.33
N ARG A 430 -40.15 35.76 7.40
CA ARG A 430 -39.72 36.73 8.45
C ARG A 430 -38.24 36.89 8.77
N ALA A 431 -37.29 36.37 7.99
CA ALA A 431 -35.87 36.58 8.30
C ALA A 431 -34.97 36.93 7.09
N LYS A 432 -34.72 38.24 6.93
CA LYS A 432 -33.45 38.86 6.46
C LYS A 432 -32.99 38.60 5.02
N GLY A 433 -33.79 39.01 4.03
CA GLY A 433 -33.52 38.92 2.59
C GLY A 433 -32.29 39.64 2.00
N ILE A 434 -31.34 40.14 2.80
CA ILE A 434 -30.09 40.73 2.28
C ILE A 434 -28.84 40.00 2.83
N ARG A 435 -28.89 39.51 4.07
CA ARG A 435 -27.86 38.58 4.60
C ARG A 435 -28.08 37.15 4.09
N LEU A 436 -29.34 36.75 3.91
CA LEU A 436 -29.68 35.42 3.39
C LEU A 436 -29.21 35.23 1.95
N GLU A 437 -29.24 36.26 1.11
CA GLU A 437 -28.79 36.16 -0.29
C GLU A 437 -27.26 36.04 -0.39
N GLN A 438 -26.51 36.76 0.44
CA GLN A 438 -25.05 36.60 0.54
C GLN A 438 -24.66 35.24 1.14
N GLN A 439 -25.43 34.75 2.13
CA GLN A 439 -25.25 33.41 2.69
C GLN A 439 -25.61 32.32 1.68
N ARG A 440 -26.70 32.51 0.92
CA ARG A 440 -27.15 31.62 -0.16
C ARG A 440 -26.12 31.52 -1.28
N ARG A 441 -25.53 32.65 -1.71
CA ARG A 441 -24.43 32.63 -2.69
C ARG A 441 -23.19 31.87 -2.20
N ARG A 442 -22.88 31.94 -0.90
CA ARG A 442 -21.80 31.16 -0.26
C ARG A 442 -22.16 29.68 -0.07
N MET A 443 -23.43 29.32 -0.15
CA MET A 443 -23.93 27.95 -0.06
C MET A 443 -24.34 27.40 -1.42
N GLN A 444 -23.90 28.03 -2.51
CA GLN A 444 -24.19 27.62 -3.87
C GLN A 444 -22.92 27.38 -4.67
N VAL A 445 -22.97 26.37 -5.53
CA VAL A 445 -21.92 26.02 -6.48
C VAL A 445 -22.53 25.93 -7.88
N GLU A 446 -21.77 26.27 -8.91
CA GLU A 446 -22.22 26.12 -10.29
C GLU A 446 -21.76 24.79 -10.87
N PHE A 447 -22.68 24.08 -11.51
CA PHE A 447 -22.39 22.89 -12.30
C PHE A 447 -23.17 22.95 -13.62
N ASN A 448 -22.45 22.87 -14.75
CA ASN A 448 -23.01 22.97 -16.09
C ASN A 448 -23.92 24.21 -16.28
N GLY A 449 -23.55 25.34 -15.70
CA GLY A 449 -24.33 26.59 -15.73
C GLY A 449 -25.56 26.63 -14.81
N VAL A 450 -25.80 25.58 -14.01
CA VAL A 450 -26.90 25.51 -13.03
C VAL A 450 -26.35 25.72 -11.62
N SER A 451 -27.01 26.57 -10.83
CA SER A 451 -26.67 26.79 -9.43
C SER A 451 -27.28 25.71 -8.54
N MET A 452 -26.44 25.01 -7.78
CA MET A 452 -26.81 23.90 -6.91
C MET A 452 -26.41 24.18 -5.47
N SER A 453 -27.08 23.54 -4.52
CA SER A 453 -26.79 23.70 -3.09
C SER A 453 -25.46 23.03 -2.72
N ALA A 454 -24.54 23.78 -2.14
CA ALA A 454 -23.20 23.35 -1.75
C ALA A 454 -23.12 22.77 -0.33
N ILE A 455 -24.22 22.75 0.42
CA ILE A 455 -24.32 22.07 1.72
C ILE A 455 -24.62 20.58 1.52
N SER A 456 -24.39 19.78 2.56
CA SER A 456 -24.56 18.30 2.54
C SER A 456 -25.91 17.85 1.96
N ALA A 457 -27.00 18.55 2.28
CA ALA A 457 -28.33 18.24 1.76
C ALA A 457 -28.45 18.33 0.23
N GLY A 458 -27.58 19.10 -0.45
CA GLY A 458 -27.54 19.25 -1.90
C GLY A 458 -26.59 18.29 -2.62
N TYR A 459 -25.81 17.48 -1.90
CA TYR A 459 -24.77 16.62 -2.48
C TYR A 459 -25.33 15.57 -3.43
N LEU A 460 -26.52 15.06 -3.16
CA LEU A 460 -27.18 14.10 -4.04
C LEU A 460 -27.64 14.72 -5.35
N ASP A 461 -28.08 15.98 -5.33
CA ASP A 461 -28.42 16.70 -6.56
C ASP A 461 -27.16 16.89 -7.41
N ILE A 462 -26.05 17.29 -6.78
CA ILE A 462 -24.75 17.40 -7.45
C ILE A 462 -24.33 16.04 -8.02
N ALA A 463 -24.48 14.95 -7.26
CA ALA A 463 -24.16 13.60 -7.71
C ALA A 463 -24.97 13.19 -8.94
N ALA A 464 -26.29 13.41 -8.91
CA ALA A 464 -27.17 13.12 -10.03
C ALA A 464 -26.78 13.93 -11.28
N ALA A 465 -26.47 15.22 -11.11
CA ALA A 465 -26.05 16.09 -12.21
C ALA A 465 -24.71 15.66 -12.82
N VAL A 466 -23.71 15.33 -12.00
CA VAL A 466 -22.40 14.84 -12.47
C VAL A 466 -22.55 13.50 -13.20
N VAL A 467 -23.32 12.55 -12.64
CA VAL A 467 -23.56 11.25 -13.28
C VAL A 467 -24.23 11.42 -14.64
N ALA A 468 -25.26 12.26 -14.73
CA ALA A 468 -25.94 12.56 -16.00
C ALA A 468 -24.97 13.18 -17.03
N ALA A 469 -24.12 14.11 -16.61
CA ALA A 469 -23.14 14.75 -17.48
C ALA A 469 -22.01 13.81 -17.91
N ALA A 470 -21.63 12.84 -17.08
CA ALA A 470 -20.48 11.99 -17.32
C ALA A 470 -20.64 11.02 -18.49
N ALA A 471 -21.87 10.73 -18.90
CA ALA A 471 -22.16 9.99 -20.13
C ALA A 471 -21.73 10.76 -21.39
N GLN A 472 -21.67 12.09 -21.34
CA GLN A 472 -21.43 12.96 -22.51
C GLN A 472 -20.10 13.72 -22.43
N ALA A 473 -19.37 13.63 -21.31
CA ALA A 473 -18.10 14.35 -21.12
C ALA A 473 -16.98 13.83 -22.07
N PRO A 474 -16.41 14.70 -22.95
CA PRO A 474 -15.43 14.28 -23.95
C PRO A 474 -14.17 13.65 -23.35
N SER A 475 -13.64 14.20 -22.26
CA SER A 475 -12.42 13.73 -21.59
C SER A 475 -12.52 12.34 -20.96
N LEU A 476 -13.73 11.81 -20.95
CA LEU A 476 -14.13 10.58 -20.31
C LEU A 476 -14.41 9.48 -21.35
N SER A 477 -14.45 9.82 -22.65
CA SER A 477 -14.57 8.89 -23.79
C SER A 477 -13.35 7.98 -23.94
N HIS A 478 -12.15 8.50 -23.61
CA HIS A 478 -10.90 7.75 -23.66
C HIS A 478 -10.08 7.99 -22.40
N VAL A 479 -10.20 7.06 -21.44
CA VAL A 479 -9.45 7.12 -20.19
C VAL A 479 -8.05 6.51 -20.38
N SER A 480 -7.01 7.33 -20.23
CA SER A 480 -5.62 6.87 -20.32
C SER A 480 -5.29 5.88 -19.21
N SER A 481 -4.60 4.79 -19.56
CA SER A 481 -4.00 3.85 -18.61
C SER A 481 -2.67 4.35 -18.04
N LYS A 482 -2.03 5.33 -18.69
CA LYS A 482 -0.71 5.86 -18.31
C LYS A 482 -0.84 7.17 -17.52
N GLU A 483 0.09 7.34 -16.59
CA GLU A 483 0.32 8.62 -15.92
C GLU A 483 0.75 9.69 -16.92
N ALA A 484 0.38 10.94 -16.65
CA ALA A 484 0.84 12.09 -17.38
C ALA A 484 2.36 12.19 -17.32
N THR A 485 2.97 12.56 -18.44
CA THR A 485 4.41 12.85 -18.47
C THR A 485 4.58 14.31 -18.06
N LEU A 486 5.40 14.55 -17.03
CA LEU A 486 5.63 15.88 -16.47
C LEU A 486 7.02 16.39 -16.84
N GLN A 487 7.15 17.71 -17.00
CA GLN A 487 8.45 18.36 -17.15
C GLN A 487 9.22 18.31 -15.82
N THR A 488 10.55 18.15 -15.90
CA THR A 488 11.41 18.30 -14.73
C THR A 488 11.49 19.77 -14.35
N MET A 489 11.22 20.08 -13.09
CA MET A 489 11.30 21.43 -12.57
C MET A 489 12.66 21.67 -11.91
N ASP A 490 13.34 22.75 -12.31
CA ASP A 490 14.58 23.17 -11.67
C ASP A 490 14.30 23.72 -10.26
N PHE A 491 14.75 23.00 -9.23
CA PHE A 491 14.62 23.42 -7.83
C PHE A 491 15.50 24.63 -7.45
N TYR A 492 16.41 25.08 -8.32
CA TYR A 492 17.53 25.96 -7.96
C TYR A 492 17.45 27.42 -8.40
N ARG A 493 16.35 27.90 -8.99
CA ARG A 493 16.19 29.36 -9.16
C ARG A 493 15.54 29.98 -7.93
N ALA A 494 16.33 30.10 -6.87
CA ALA A 494 16.20 31.28 -6.01
C ALA A 494 16.56 32.48 -6.90
N SER A 495 15.57 33.29 -7.27
CA SER A 495 15.77 34.53 -7.99
C SER A 495 16.67 35.44 -7.16
N THR A 496 17.97 35.45 -7.46
CA THR A 496 18.85 36.57 -7.16
C THR A 496 18.68 37.58 -8.28
N THR A 497 17.62 38.38 -8.20
CA THR A 497 17.55 39.66 -8.92
C THR A 497 17.42 40.77 -7.89
N THR A 498 18.57 41.36 -7.57
CA THR A 498 18.68 42.73 -7.08
C THR A 498 18.16 43.68 -8.16
N GLY A 499 17.04 44.37 -7.88
CA GLY A 499 16.48 45.41 -8.76
C GLY A 499 14.99 45.54 -8.49
N GLY A 500 14.52 46.74 -8.13
CA GLY A 500 13.22 46.92 -7.48
C GLY A 500 12.01 46.91 -8.41
N GLY A 501 10.84 46.74 -7.79
CA GLY A 501 9.54 47.09 -8.38
C GLY A 501 8.60 45.91 -8.62
N GLY A 502 7.65 45.70 -7.70
CA GLY A 502 6.43 44.92 -7.94
C GLY A 502 6.50 43.45 -7.50
N THR A 503 6.02 43.16 -6.28
CA THR A 503 5.60 41.81 -5.90
C THR A 503 4.41 41.36 -6.77
N VAL A 504 4.70 40.75 -7.92
CA VAL A 504 3.72 39.92 -8.63
C VAL A 504 3.58 38.64 -7.82
N GLY A 505 2.65 38.66 -6.86
CA GLY A 505 2.26 37.44 -6.15
C GLY A 505 1.73 36.43 -7.16
N LEU A 506 2.10 35.16 -7.00
CA LEU A 506 1.51 34.06 -7.77
C LEU A 506 -0.03 34.17 -7.75
N PRO A 507 -0.73 33.92 -8.88
CA PRO A 507 -2.17 33.92 -8.90
C PRO A 507 -2.71 33.03 -7.77
N LYS A 508 -3.65 33.55 -6.98
CA LYS A 508 -4.32 32.77 -5.95
C LYS A 508 -5.07 31.59 -6.61
N LEU A 509 -5.13 30.44 -5.93
CA LEU A 509 -5.95 29.32 -6.38
C LEU A 509 -7.43 29.76 -6.46
N PRO A 510 -8.19 29.37 -7.49
CA PRO A 510 -9.60 29.75 -7.61
C PRO A 510 -10.43 29.50 -6.34
N GLU A 511 -10.06 28.48 -5.58
CA GLU A 511 -10.73 28.01 -4.36
C GLU A 511 -10.46 28.92 -3.14
N THR A 512 -9.44 29.77 -3.17
CA THR A 512 -9.11 30.64 -2.02
C THR A 512 -10.13 31.75 -1.76
N SER A 513 -10.98 32.07 -2.75
CA SER A 513 -12.09 33.02 -2.59
C SER A 513 -13.42 32.35 -2.21
N MET A 514 -13.47 31.01 -2.17
CA MET A 514 -14.68 30.24 -1.89
C MET A 514 -14.92 30.07 -0.39
N SER A 515 -16.19 29.90 -0.01
CA SER A 515 -16.56 29.40 1.32
C SER A 515 -16.11 27.95 1.50
N ASP A 516 -16.10 27.47 2.74
CA ASP A 516 -15.73 26.08 3.01
C ASP A 516 -16.77 25.10 2.45
N GLU A 517 -18.07 25.47 2.47
CA GLU A 517 -19.14 24.68 1.84
C GLU A 517 -18.91 24.55 0.32
N GLN A 518 -18.53 25.63 -0.34
CA GLN A 518 -18.20 25.61 -1.76
C GLN A 518 -16.97 24.74 -2.07
N LYS A 519 -15.92 24.82 -1.25
CA LYS A 519 -14.74 23.95 -1.42
C LYS A 519 -15.10 22.48 -1.26
N LEU A 520 -15.94 22.14 -0.28
CA LEU A 520 -16.41 20.78 -0.08
C LEU A 520 -17.25 20.30 -1.27
N ALA A 521 -18.16 21.14 -1.79
CA ALA A 521 -18.94 20.79 -2.97
C ALA A 521 -18.07 20.61 -4.24
N VAL A 522 -17.03 21.43 -4.42
CA VAL A 522 -16.04 21.27 -5.51
C VAL A 522 -15.25 19.98 -5.33
N GLY A 523 -14.85 19.64 -4.10
CA GLY A 523 -14.21 18.37 -3.76
C GLY A 523 -15.08 17.19 -4.13
N LEU A 524 -16.35 17.21 -3.72
CA LEU A 524 -17.35 16.21 -4.08
C LEU A 524 -17.52 16.05 -5.59
N MET A 525 -17.65 17.15 -6.34
CA MET A 525 -17.71 17.10 -7.82
C MET A 525 -16.48 16.39 -8.39
N GLY A 526 -15.30 16.71 -7.86
CA GLY A 526 -14.07 16.01 -8.16
C GLY A 526 -14.16 14.51 -7.96
N GLU A 527 -14.55 14.07 -6.77
CA GLU A 527 -14.64 12.65 -6.46
C GLU A 527 -15.69 11.91 -7.29
N LEU A 528 -16.80 12.56 -7.64
CA LEU A 528 -17.80 12.00 -8.56
C LEU A 528 -17.23 11.81 -9.98
N TRP A 529 -16.47 12.78 -10.48
CA TRP A 529 -15.74 12.63 -11.75
C TRP A 529 -14.67 11.53 -11.68
N ALA A 530 -13.92 11.48 -10.57
CA ALA A 530 -12.92 10.46 -10.31
C ALA A 530 -13.52 9.06 -10.27
N ARG A 531 -14.68 8.91 -9.63
CA ARG A 531 -15.44 7.66 -9.54
C ARG A 531 -15.74 7.11 -10.94
N GLU A 532 -16.30 7.94 -11.82
CA GLU A 532 -16.59 7.50 -13.19
C GLU A 532 -15.32 7.22 -14.01
N TRP A 533 -14.29 8.04 -13.82
CA TRP A 533 -12.98 7.83 -14.46
C TRP A 533 -12.34 6.50 -14.05
N LEU A 534 -12.36 6.18 -12.74
CA LEU A 534 -11.83 4.93 -12.18
C LEU A 534 -12.63 3.72 -12.66
N ARG A 535 -13.96 3.83 -12.69
CA ARG A 535 -14.84 2.80 -13.23
C ARG A 535 -14.43 2.39 -14.65
N ARG A 536 -14.21 3.38 -15.54
CA ARG A 536 -13.78 3.13 -16.93
C ARG A 536 -12.35 2.64 -17.02
N ARG A 537 -11.42 3.23 -16.24
CA ARG A 537 -10.00 2.85 -16.22
C ARG A 537 -9.82 1.37 -15.86
N HIS A 538 -10.47 0.93 -14.79
CA HIS A 538 -10.31 -0.39 -14.22
C HIS A 538 -11.35 -1.39 -14.73
N LYS A 539 -12.19 -0.98 -15.70
CA LYS A 539 -13.25 -1.79 -16.32
C LYS A 539 -14.20 -2.38 -15.28
N LEU A 540 -14.59 -1.56 -14.32
CA LEU A 540 -15.47 -1.94 -13.23
C LEU A 540 -16.92 -1.77 -13.68
N GLU A 541 -17.80 -2.64 -13.22
CA GLU A 541 -19.24 -2.47 -13.41
C GLU A 541 -19.74 -1.24 -12.65
N SER A 542 -19.30 -1.09 -11.39
CA SER A 542 -19.58 0.05 -10.53
C SER A 542 -18.37 0.39 -9.64
N VAL A 543 -18.42 1.57 -9.00
CA VAL A 543 -17.52 1.95 -7.91
C VAL A 543 -18.40 2.19 -6.69
N ASP A 544 -18.21 1.34 -5.70
CA ASP A 544 -19.02 1.24 -4.48
C ASP A 544 -18.20 1.61 -3.22
N GLU A 545 -18.77 1.35 -2.05
CA GLU A 545 -18.17 1.60 -0.73
C GLU A 545 -16.87 0.80 -0.44
N SER A 546 -16.57 -0.24 -1.21
CA SER A 546 -15.31 -0.98 -1.09
C SER A 546 -14.12 -0.22 -1.65
N MET A 547 -14.40 0.65 -2.64
CA MET A 547 -13.40 1.37 -3.41
C MET A 547 -13.39 2.87 -3.09
N TRP A 548 -14.55 3.48 -2.89
CA TRP A 548 -14.65 4.87 -2.43
C TRP A 548 -14.58 4.89 -0.91
N VAL A 549 -13.57 5.53 -0.33
CA VAL A 549 -13.29 5.50 1.12
C VAL A 549 -13.35 6.85 1.81
N SER A 550 -13.36 7.96 1.07
CA SER A 550 -13.55 9.29 1.64
C SER A 550 -14.93 9.42 2.30
N ARG A 551 -15.12 10.46 3.13
CA ARG A 551 -16.41 10.73 3.77
C ARG A 551 -17.53 11.14 2.80
N TYR A 552 -17.22 11.60 1.59
CA TYR A 552 -18.27 11.98 0.63
C TYR A 552 -19.11 10.78 0.17
N ARG A 553 -18.53 9.58 0.16
CA ARG A 553 -19.27 8.35 -0.20
C ARG A 553 -20.53 8.20 0.65
N ASP A 554 -20.46 8.60 1.91
CA ASP A 554 -21.49 8.32 2.90
C ASP A 554 -22.79 9.09 2.58
N ALA A 555 -22.65 10.27 1.95
CA ALA A 555 -23.76 11.09 1.49
C ALA A 555 -24.28 10.69 0.10
N VAL A 556 -23.42 10.13 -0.76
CA VAL A 556 -23.76 9.83 -2.16
C VAL A 556 -24.27 8.41 -2.37
N LEU A 557 -23.67 7.44 -1.67
CA LEU A 557 -24.00 6.02 -1.80
C LEU A 557 -25.05 5.57 -0.76
N ASP A 558 -25.50 6.49 0.10
CA ASP A 558 -26.29 6.18 1.29
C ASP A 558 -25.58 5.07 2.12
N THR A 559 -24.32 5.29 2.51
CA THR A 559 -23.46 4.36 3.28
C THR A 559 -22.79 5.01 4.50
N SER A 560 -22.22 4.22 5.40
CA SER A 560 -21.49 4.74 6.56
C SER A 560 -20.01 4.30 6.56
N GLY A 561 -19.17 5.04 7.30
CA GLY A 561 -17.80 4.65 7.60
C GLY A 561 -16.74 5.19 6.64
N GLY A 562 -17.07 6.18 5.80
CA GLY A 562 -16.07 6.94 5.08
C GLY A 562 -15.10 7.64 6.04
N SER A 563 -13.84 7.78 5.65
CA SER A 563 -12.79 8.35 6.50
C SER A 563 -11.75 9.14 5.72
N ASP A 564 -11.60 10.42 6.09
CA ASP A 564 -10.59 11.32 5.52
C ASP A 564 -9.20 11.11 6.19
N SER A 565 -9.11 10.26 7.22
CA SER A 565 -7.85 9.99 7.92
C SER A 565 -6.89 9.08 7.14
N LEU A 566 -7.36 8.49 6.04
CA LEU A 566 -6.59 7.53 5.23
C LEU A 566 -5.56 8.20 4.32
N GLY A 567 -5.79 9.48 3.94
CA GLY A 567 -4.92 10.24 3.05
C GLY A 567 -5.06 9.90 1.56
N TYR A 568 -6.17 9.27 1.18
CA TYR A 568 -6.60 8.98 -0.19
C TYR A 568 -8.12 8.79 -0.22
N ASP A 569 -8.76 9.11 -1.34
CA ASP A 569 -10.22 9.06 -1.49
C ASP A 569 -10.71 7.73 -2.04
N PHE A 570 -9.89 7.07 -2.86
CA PHE A 570 -10.21 5.78 -3.45
C PHE A 570 -9.10 4.75 -3.26
N ILE A 571 -9.51 3.49 -3.12
CA ILE A 571 -8.64 2.33 -3.15
C ILE A 571 -9.16 1.34 -4.21
N VAL A 572 -8.28 0.90 -5.11
CA VAL A 572 -8.65 -0.09 -6.13
C VAL A 572 -7.67 -1.25 -6.06
N ALA A 573 -8.14 -2.38 -5.55
CA ALA A 573 -7.42 -3.63 -5.57
C ALA A 573 -7.55 -4.28 -6.96
N THR A 574 -6.44 -4.80 -7.47
CA THR A 574 -6.36 -5.67 -8.64
C THR A 574 -5.76 -7.02 -8.21
N LYS A 575 -5.66 -7.99 -9.11
CA LYS A 575 -5.05 -9.29 -8.80
C LYS A 575 -3.61 -9.18 -8.29
N SER A 576 -2.86 -8.17 -8.73
CA SER A 576 -1.42 -8.04 -8.45
C SER A 576 -1.01 -6.76 -7.73
N ARG A 577 -1.88 -5.75 -7.67
CA ARG A 577 -1.55 -4.42 -7.13
C ARG A 577 -2.73 -3.78 -6.44
N THR A 578 -2.46 -2.89 -5.50
CA THR A 578 -3.45 -2.03 -4.87
C THR A 578 -3.11 -0.58 -5.20
N TYR A 579 -4.06 0.13 -5.80
CA TYR A 579 -3.92 1.55 -6.11
C TYR A 579 -4.61 2.39 -5.06
N TYR A 580 -3.98 3.49 -4.65
CA TYR A 580 -4.53 4.49 -3.75
C TYR A 580 -4.61 5.80 -4.51
N TYR A 581 -5.80 6.34 -4.70
CA TYR A 581 -6.02 7.57 -5.45
C TYR A 581 -6.47 8.69 -4.53
N GLU A 582 -5.71 9.76 -4.52
CA GLU A 582 -6.08 11.05 -3.96
C GLU A 582 -6.62 11.95 -5.07
N VAL A 583 -7.78 12.56 -4.87
CA VAL A 583 -8.46 13.39 -5.85
C VAL A 583 -8.22 14.86 -5.55
N LYS A 584 -7.69 15.59 -6.54
CA LYS A 584 -7.46 17.04 -6.42
C LYS A 584 -8.29 17.77 -7.46
N ALA A 585 -9.34 18.43 -7.00
CA ALA A 585 -10.32 19.09 -7.86
C ALA A 585 -10.16 20.61 -7.86
N SER A 586 -10.40 21.23 -9.02
CA SER A 586 -10.43 22.69 -9.16
C SER A 586 -11.47 23.12 -10.19
N THR A 587 -12.07 24.29 -9.99
CA THR A 587 -13.00 24.89 -10.95
C THR A 587 -12.30 25.52 -12.17
N GLY A 588 -10.99 25.74 -12.08
CA GLY A 588 -10.13 26.09 -13.19
C GLY A 588 -9.07 25.02 -13.47
N ASN A 589 -7.97 25.42 -14.13
CA ASN A 589 -6.78 24.59 -14.30
C ASN A 589 -5.50 25.30 -13.82
N PRO A 590 -5.32 25.50 -12.49
CA PRO A 590 -4.15 26.19 -11.95
C PRO A 590 -2.85 25.38 -12.03
N LEU A 591 -2.90 24.09 -12.41
CA LEU A 591 -1.79 23.13 -12.39
C LEU A 591 -1.08 23.07 -11.03
N ARG A 592 -1.86 23.32 -9.99
CA ARG A 592 -1.44 23.37 -8.58
C ARG A 592 -2.51 22.74 -7.73
N PHE A 593 -2.10 22.10 -6.64
CA PHE A 593 -2.99 21.50 -5.67
C PHE A 593 -2.33 21.50 -4.29
N GLU A 594 -3.15 21.41 -3.24
CA GLU A 594 -2.69 21.31 -1.85
C GLU A 594 -2.69 19.84 -1.39
N MET A 595 -1.69 19.44 -0.60
CA MET A 595 -1.67 18.13 0.05
C MET A 595 -1.72 18.22 1.57
N GLY A 596 -2.71 17.57 2.18
CA GLY A 596 -2.85 17.49 3.62
C GLY A 596 -1.81 16.59 4.30
N PRO A 597 -1.64 16.66 5.64
CA PRO A 597 -0.68 15.82 6.37
C PRO A 597 -0.90 14.31 6.21
N THR A 598 -2.16 13.86 6.21
CA THR A 598 -2.52 12.44 6.03
C THR A 598 -2.17 11.94 4.64
N GLU A 599 -2.41 12.76 3.62
CA GLU A 599 -2.07 12.48 2.22
C GLU A 599 -0.55 12.43 2.01
N ILE A 600 0.20 13.37 2.58
CA ILE A 600 1.66 13.36 2.56
C ILE A 600 2.20 12.09 3.20
N PHE A 601 1.65 11.70 4.35
CA PHE A 601 2.04 10.47 5.04
C PHE A 601 1.76 9.22 4.18
N ALA A 602 0.55 9.11 3.60
CA ALA A 602 0.19 8.01 2.71
C ALA A 602 1.08 7.96 1.47
N ALA A 603 1.34 9.10 0.84
CA ALA A 603 2.22 9.20 -0.32
C ALA A 603 3.67 8.81 0.02
N GLN A 604 4.18 9.20 1.19
CA GLN A 604 5.51 8.79 1.66
C GLN A 604 5.58 7.29 1.95
N ARG A 605 4.55 6.74 2.59
CA ARG A 605 4.44 5.30 2.90
C ARG A 605 4.61 4.44 1.65
N TYR A 606 4.00 4.83 0.55
CA TYR A 606 3.98 4.07 -0.71
C TYR A 606 4.93 4.62 -1.79
N ARG A 607 6.02 5.30 -1.40
CA ARG A 607 6.92 5.98 -2.35
C ARG A 607 7.75 5.07 -3.27
N GLY A 608 8.06 3.86 -2.83
CA GLY A 608 8.92 2.91 -3.55
C GLY A 608 8.28 1.53 -3.71
N ASP A 609 7.01 1.41 -3.36
CA ASP A 609 6.31 0.14 -3.35
C ASP A 609 5.81 -0.20 -4.77
N ILE A 610 6.06 -1.44 -5.21
CA ILE A 610 5.67 -1.93 -6.53
C ILE A 610 4.25 -2.52 -6.54
N GLU A 611 3.79 -3.02 -5.39
CA GLU A 611 2.46 -3.61 -5.21
C GLU A 611 1.44 -2.55 -4.77
N HIS A 612 1.87 -1.59 -3.95
CA HIS A 612 1.05 -0.50 -3.44
C HIS A 612 1.37 0.83 -4.14
N GLN A 613 0.45 1.31 -4.97
CA GLN A 613 0.68 2.44 -5.87
C GLN A 613 -0.18 3.64 -5.48
N TYR A 614 0.42 4.60 -4.77
CA TYR A 614 -0.22 5.90 -4.49
C TYR A 614 -0.21 6.80 -5.73
N ARG A 615 -1.32 7.45 -6.05
CA ARG A 615 -1.52 8.29 -7.23
C ARG A 615 -2.38 9.48 -6.91
N ILE A 616 -2.16 10.58 -7.64
CA ILE A 616 -3.01 11.76 -7.56
C ILE A 616 -3.80 11.85 -8.84
N LEU A 617 -5.13 11.90 -8.75
CA LEU A 617 -6.01 12.18 -9.87
C LEU A 617 -6.42 13.65 -9.79
N TYR A 618 -5.74 14.48 -10.56
CA TYR A 618 -6.03 15.91 -10.64
C TYR A 618 -7.13 16.16 -11.67
N LEU A 619 -8.19 16.87 -11.27
CA LEU A 619 -9.37 17.17 -12.06
C LEU A 619 -9.52 18.68 -12.19
N ALA A 620 -9.30 19.18 -13.41
CA ALA A 620 -9.50 20.59 -13.73
C ALA A 620 -10.90 20.85 -14.29
N ASN A 621 -11.40 22.08 -14.08
CA ASN A 621 -12.69 22.57 -14.57
C ASN A 621 -13.89 21.68 -14.18
N VAL A 622 -13.96 21.20 -12.93
CA VAL A 622 -14.95 20.20 -12.50
C VAL A 622 -16.42 20.64 -12.62
N GLY A 623 -16.68 21.94 -12.63
CA GLY A 623 -18.03 22.51 -12.81
C GLY A 623 -18.50 22.58 -14.26
N ASP A 624 -17.64 22.33 -15.25
CA ASP A 624 -17.96 22.42 -16.67
C ASP A 624 -17.66 21.08 -17.37
N PRO A 625 -18.68 20.24 -17.64
CA PRO A 625 -18.49 18.92 -18.26
C PRO A 625 -17.76 18.95 -19.60
N SER A 626 -17.86 20.06 -20.37
CA SER A 626 -17.24 20.20 -21.68
C SER A 626 -15.73 20.49 -21.60
N ARG A 627 -15.29 21.08 -20.47
CA ARG A 627 -13.90 21.49 -20.22
C ARG A 627 -13.21 20.67 -19.13
N MET A 628 -13.95 19.79 -18.44
CA MET A 628 -13.43 18.96 -17.37
C MET A 628 -12.31 18.06 -17.89
N THR A 629 -11.15 18.10 -17.24
CA THR A 629 -9.96 17.36 -17.68
C THR A 629 -9.34 16.56 -16.53
N PRO A 630 -9.35 15.21 -16.59
CA PRO A 630 -8.64 14.35 -15.66
C PRO A 630 -7.17 14.19 -16.04
N THR A 631 -6.28 14.36 -15.09
CA THR A 631 -4.83 14.15 -15.23
C THR A 631 -4.34 13.23 -14.13
N LEU A 632 -3.91 12.02 -14.51
CA LEU A 632 -3.30 11.08 -13.57
C LEU A 632 -1.84 11.44 -13.33
N LEU A 633 -1.50 11.83 -12.11
CA LEU A 633 -0.16 12.23 -11.68
C LEU A 633 0.51 11.10 -10.89
N SER A 634 1.82 10.98 -11.02
CA SER A 634 2.64 10.07 -10.22
C SER A 634 2.71 10.53 -8.76
N ASN A 635 3.09 9.63 -7.86
CA ASN A 635 3.35 9.98 -6.46
C ASN A 635 4.51 10.99 -6.38
N PRO A 636 4.33 12.20 -5.80
CA PRO A 636 5.38 13.21 -5.68
C PRO A 636 6.66 12.74 -4.97
N PHE A 637 6.57 11.75 -4.08
CA PHE A 637 7.69 11.21 -3.31
C PHE A 637 8.36 9.98 -3.95
N SER A 638 7.80 9.47 -5.05
CA SER A 638 8.38 8.36 -5.80
C SER A 638 9.56 8.80 -6.66
N ASN A 639 10.39 7.85 -7.11
CA ASN A 639 11.52 8.14 -8.01
C ASN A 639 11.07 8.85 -9.30
N LYS A 640 9.85 8.56 -9.79
CA LYS A 640 9.29 9.18 -11.00
C LYS A 640 8.71 10.57 -10.73
N GLY A 641 8.20 10.83 -9.52
CA GLY A 641 7.67 12.12 -9.11
C GLY A 641 8.73 13.09 -8.60
N ALA A 642 9.84 12.58 -8.06
CA ALA A 642 10.96 13.39 -7.61
C ALA A 642 11.51 14.24 -8.76
N GLY A 643 11.35 15.57 -8.65
CA GLY A 643 11.73 16.51 -9.71
C GLY A 643 10.63 16.91 -10.68
N ALA A 644 9.47 16.25 -10.66
CA ALA A 644 8.31 16.63 -11.48
C ALA A 644 7.36 17.62 -10.78
N PHE A 645 7.50 17.75 -9.45
CA PHE A 645 6.67 18.63 -8.62
C PHE A 645 7.52 19.65 -7.88
N ARG A 646 7.01 20.88 -7.76
CA ARG A 646 7.62 21.97 -6.98
C ARG A 646 6.69 22.38 -5.84
N ALA A 647 7.19 22.39 -4.62
CA ALA A 647 6.48 23.00 -3.49
C ALA A 647 6.52 24.53 -3.61
N VAL A 648 5.37 25.19 -3.52
CA VAL A 648 5.22 26.62 -3.77
C VAL A 648 4.97 27.36 -2.45
N GLY A 649 6.01 28.01 -1.92
CA GLY A 649 5.98 28.77 -0.66
C GLY A 649 6.84 28.12 0.44
N LYS A 650 7.34 28.91 1.40
CA LYS A 650 8.16 28.40 2.53
C LYS A 650 7.26 27.60 3.49
N GLY A 651 7.56 26.31 3.66
CA GLY A 651 6.76 25.39 4.49
C GLY A 651 5.43 24.96 3.86
N SER A 652 5.29 25.14 2.54
CA SER A 652 4.01 24.98 1.84
C SER A 652 3.65 23.52 1.54
N VAL A 653 2.37 23.23 1.71
CA VAL A 653 1.65 22.01 1.29
C VAL A 653 1.14 22.09 -0.16
N VAL A 654 1.39 23.20 -0.86
CA VAL A 654 0.95 23.41 -2.24
C VAL A 654 2.02 22.93 -3.23
N TYR A 655 1.64 22.01 -4.10
CA TYR A 655 2.46 21.45 -5.16
C TYR A 655 2.04 22.00 -6.52
N GLU A 656 3.03 22.25 -7.37
CA GLU A 656 2.88 22.67 -8.76
C GLU A 656 3.49 21.63 -9.69
N PHE A 657 2.87 21.44 -10.86
CA PHE A 657 3.35 20.53 -11.91
C PHE A 657 3.18 21.16 -13.30
N ILE A 658 3.94 20.70 -14.28
CA ILE A 658 3.83 21.15 -15.68
C ILE A 658 3.76 19.89 -16.57
N PRO A 659 2.63 19.66 -17.26
CA PRO A 659 2.53 18.60 -18.27
C PRO A 659 3.54 18.81 -19.42
N LYS A 660 4.05 17.71 -19.99
CA LYS A 660 4.89 17.76 -21.20
C LYS A 660 4.08 18.00 -22.45
#